data_AF-A0A420PWD1-F1
#
_entry.id   AF-A0A420PWD1-F1
#
_cell.length_a   1.000
_cell.length_b   1.000
_cell.length_c   1.000
_cell.angle_alpha   90.00
_cell.angle_beta   90.00
_cell.angle_gamma   90.00
#
_symmetry.space_group_name_H-M   'P 1'
#
loop_
_entity.id
_entity.type
_entity.pdbx_description
1 polymer ?
#
loop_
_entity_poly.entity_id
_entity_poly.type
_entity_poly.pdbx_seq_one_letter_code
_entity_poly.pdbx_strand_id
1 'polypeptide(L)'
;MRTFHTPLTIIETLAKSRGDSAAVRYLLPESSTEYKTITYAEYCDDVENAAKTWLSVLSQAGIAKGAVVGIWGSHAHLGNIINLVEALANEGCLIPPKTIPYPTPELQSMIAHGGLTALNIFPALLSLFMRDARTNAVLLEQLQSLHHIFHAGQVLEPADQAWAHQQGLKLINTYGSTEIGLSMRASATSQYLTPFPESGCEFISLGGSSSSSDQLLELVIPADADDCPHPSLRDKADGKFHTGDLFKKVDTDQYLYKGRVDDRIKMQLSLVCDAGSLETEAMQVCEADLISAVSVIGSGRPSPAIIVEPKNDDILKSGDNSLTKFKEEILRRISPFHARKYLHERIENPRLVFVVPQGTLPRTAKGNIMRKAVESMFFDQLEKSYEAISSNTIAENFGGPAEKLATHQFSLSETPDLTNKVAVVTGGSEGIGYGVTHTLLSHNISKLFILSISEDVVNGAKRSVAEELGQEKADRTEWIQCDLSNWAEVKKAAEQIKKSTDRLDILVNNAGRGIMTYQLAKYGVDQHMAVNHFGHVLLTSYLLELLKKTADEHGTVRIVNLASNAHQGAPSDVKFESLDELNQDLGPNPQYGRSKLAAILYSRYLDRHVNKAGNPKILVNATHPGFVSTRQSVEHIHEAYPLAGYAMSTGMEPFKKDQFQGATSSVFAATITDKSGQYICPPAVPESGNELSQNEQLGEQLMELTRKVVSDKFESFDDRKFY
;
A
#
# COMPACT_ATOMS: atom_id res chain seq x y z
N MET A 1 -32.11 21.86 19.16
CA MET A 1 -30.70 21.99 18.73
C MET A 1 -29.84 21.94 19.97
N ARG A 2 -29.03 20.88 20.17
CA ARG A 2 -27.99 20.89 21.21
C ARG A 2 -26.87 21.78 20.68
N THR A 3 -26.62 22.91 21.34
CA THR A 3 -25.48 23.78 21.03
C THR A 3 -24.20 22.96 21.16
N PHE A 4 -23.45 22.82 20.07
CA PHE A 4 -22.13 22.22 20.07
C PHE A 4 -21.21 23.16 20.86
N HIS A 5 -20.78 22.75 22.06
CA HIS A 5 -19.75 23.46 22.80
C HIS A 5 -18.39 23.02 22.27
N THR A 6 -17.50 23.97 21.96
CA THR A 6 -16.13 23.65 21.55
C THR A 6 -15.37 23.04 22.74
N PRO A 7 -14.32 22.23 22.51
CA PRO A 7 -13.51 21.68 23.59
C PRO A 7 -12.98 22.76 24.56
N LEU A 8 -12.60 23.94 24.06
CA LEU A 8 -12.18 25.07 24.87
C LEU A 8 -13.34 25.60 25.75
N THR A 9 -14.53 25.82 25.17
CA THR A 9 -15.70 26.26 25.95
C THR A 9 -16.09 25.24 27.02
N ILE A 10 -15.92 23.94 26.77
CA ILE A 10 -16.13 22.89 27.76
C ILE A 10 -15.10 23.01 28.89
N ILE A 11 -13.82 23.17 28.56
CA ILE A 11 -12.74 23.33 29.54
C ILE A 11 -12.94 24.59 30.39
N GLU A 12 -13.21 25.74 29.79
CA GLU A 12 -13.49 27.00 30.51
C GLU A 12 -14.72 26.88 31.42
N THR A 13 -15.77 26.18 30.95
CA THR A 13 -16.98 25.96 31.76
C THR A 13 -16.68 25.04 32.94
N LEU A 14 -15.86 24.01 32.74
CA LEU A 14 -15.43 23.09 33.81
C LEU A 14 -14.47 23.76 34.78
N ALA A 15 -13.55 24.61 34.32
CA ALA A 15 -12.69 25.42 35.17
C ALA A 15 -13.51 26.39 36.05
N LYS A 16 -14.53 27.04 35.48
CA LYS A 16 -15.42 27.95 36.22
C LYS A 16 -16.36 27.22 37.20
N SER A 17 -16.85 26.03 36.85
CA SER A 17 -17.84 25.31 37.66
C SER A 17 -17.23 24.27 38.62
N ARG A 18 -16.02 23.79 38.33
CA ARG A 18 -15.34 22.67 39.02
C ARG A 18 -13.82 22.86 39.04
N GLY A 19 -13.35 24.11 39.20
CA GLY A 19 -11.92 24.48 39.12
C GLY A 19 -10.99 23.56 39.89
N ASP A 20 -11.29 23.27 41.16
CA ASP A 20 -10.45 22.43 42.04
C ASP A 20 -10.58 20.92 41.80
N SER A 21 -11.46 20.49 40.89
CA SER A 21 -11.63 19.07 40.57
C SER A 21 -10.49 18.57 39.69
N ALA A 22 -10.07 17.33 39.88
CA ALA A 22 -9.04 16.69 39.08
C ALA A 22 -9.44 16.62 37.60
N ALA A 23 -8.71 17.30 36.74
CA ALA A 23 -8.81 17.17 35.29
C ALA A 23 -7.94 16.01 34.79
N VAL A 24 -6.73 15.89 35.32
CA VAL A 24 -5.77 14.84 34.98
C VAL A 24 -5.08 14.35 36.25
N ARG A 25 -4.84 13.04 36.34
CA ARG A 25 -3.95 12.45 37.34
C ARG A 25 -2.90 11.62 36.64
N TYR A 26 -1.63 11.82 36.99
CA TYR A 26 -0.54 11.06 36.42
C TYR A 26 0.43 10.60 37.50
N LEU A 27 1.03 9.42 37.29
CA LEU A 27 1.95 8.79 38.23
C LEU A 27 3.30 9.54 38.21
N LEU A 28 3.86 9.80 39.39
CA LEU A 28 5.15 10.48 39.50
C LEU A 28 6.29 9.56 39.01
N PRO A 29 7.30 10.07 38.32
CA PRO A 29 8.32 9.25 37.64
C PRO A 29 9.17 8.39 38.57
N GLU A 30 9.35 8.83 39.82
CA GLU A 30 10.17 8.15 40.83
C GLU A 30 9.34 7.28 41.79
N SER A 31 8.02 7.17 41.55
CA SER A 31 7.10 6.45 42.43
C SER A 31 6.24 5.47 41.65
N SER A 32 6.03 4.28 42.21
CA SER A 32 5.09 3.29 41.65
C SER A 32 3.66 3.46 42.17
N THR A 33 3.43 4.38 43.11
CA THR A 33 2.14 4.52 43.80
C THR A 33 1.62 5.94 43.93
N GLU A 34 2.46 6.96 43.71
CA GLU A 34 2.12 8.35 44.00
C GLU A 34 1.75 9.12 42.73
N TYR A 35 0.59 9.79 42.75
CA TYR A 35 0.04 10.51 41.59
C TYR A 35 -0.01 12.01 41.86
N LYS A 36 0.41 12.81 40.88
CA LYS A 36 0.11 14.25 40.86
C LYS A 36 -1.23 14.48 40.18
N THR A 37 -2.01 15.40 40.74
CA THR A 37 -3.29 15.85 40.17
C THR A 37 -3.10 17.23 39.56
N ILE A 38 -3.59 17.41 38.33
CA ILE A 38 -3.80 18.71 37.70
C ILE A 38 -5.29 19.00 37.76
N THR A 39 -5.66 20.15 38.31
CA THR A 39 -7.05 20.59 38.45
C THR A 39 -7.60 21.16 37.14
N TYR A 40 -8.92 21.32 37.01
CA TYR A 40 -9.50 21.94 35.81
C TYR A 40 -9.13 23.42 35.66
N ALA A 41 -8.87 24.13 36.77
CA ALA A 41 -8.36 25.50 36.72
C ALA A 41 -6.93 25.54 36.17
N GLU A 42 -6.02 24.74 36.75
CA GLU A 42 -4.63 24.64 36.28
C GLU A 42 -4.55 24.15 34.82
N TYR A 43 -5.36 23.17 34.44
CA TYR A 43 -5.39 22.68 33.05
C TYR A 43 -5.89 23.74 32.07
N CYS A 44 -6.86 24.58 32.47
CA CYS A 44 -7.34 25.69 31.65
C CYS A 44 -6.27 26.78 31.52
N ASP A 45 -5.61 27.13 32.62
CA ASP A 45 -4.52 28.11 32.63
C ASP A 45 -3.32 27.62 31.80
N ASP A 46 -2.97 26.34 31.87
CA ASP A 46 -1.91 25.72 31.05
C ASP A 46 -2.26 25.76 29.56
N VAL A 47 -3.51 25.46 29.19
CA VAL A 47 -3.99 25.56 27.80
C VAL A 47 -3.96 27.01 27.31
N GLU A 48 -4.37 27.96 28.15
CA GLU A 48 -4.32 29.39 27.82
C GLU A 48 -2.89 29.92 27.72
N ASN A 49 -2.00 29.52 28.62
CA ASN A 49 -0.61 29.93 28.62
C ASN A 49 0.13 29.33 27.44
N ALA A 50 -0.09 28.05 27.13
CA ALA A 50 0.37 27.44 25.89
C ALA A 50 -0.15 28.25 24.69
N ALA A 51 -1.45 28.54 24.61
CA ALA A 51 -2.02 29.32 23.51
C ALA A 51 -1.40 30.72 23.39
N LYS A 52 -1.11 31.42 24.50
CA LYS A 52 -0.47 32.75 24.52
C LYS A 52 1.00 32.67 24.09
N THR A 53 1.76 31.70 24.57
CA THR A 53 3.15 31.44 24.17
C THR A 53 3.20 31.13 22.67
N TRP A 54 2.34 30.24 22.19
CA TRP A 54 2.24 29.89 20.78
C TRP A 54 1.77 31.08 19.93
N LEU A 55 0.83 31.90 20.39
CA LEU A 55 0.43 33.12 19.69
C LEU A 55 1.60 34.09 19.53
N SER A 56 2.45 34.25 20.54
CA SER A 56 3.68 35.06 20.45
C SER A 56 4.65 34.48 19.42
N VAL A 57 4.98 33.18 19.54
CA VAL A 57 5.92 32.47 18.64
C VAL A 57 5.46 32.53 17.18
N LEU A 58 4.16 32.36 16.94
CA LEU A 58 3.57 32.34 15.59
C LEU A 58 3.39 33.74 14.99
N SER A 59 3.05 34.74 15.81
CA SER A 59 3.07 36.15 15.41
C SER A 59 4.47 36.58 15.01
N GLN A 60 5.48 36.18 15.80
CA GLN A 60 6.87 36.39 15.44
C GLN A 60 7.20 35.67 14.13
N ALA A 61 6.74 34.43 13.94
CA ALA A 61 6.90 33.63 12.72
C ALA A 61 6.21 34.19 11.46
N GLY A 62 5.44 35.27 11.54
CA GLY A 62 4.88 36.01 10.40
C GLY A 62 3.44 35.65 10.03
N ILE A 63 2.73 34.92 10.87
CA ILE A 63 1.34 34.52 10.61
C ILE A 63 0.40 35.70 10.90
N ALA A 64 -0.42 36.08 9.92
CA ALA A 64 -1.36 37.18 10.06
C ALA A 64 -2.63 36.76 10.82
N LYS A 65 -3.20 37.69 11.60
CA LYS A 65 -4.51 37.51 12.22
C LYS A 65 -5.57 37.22 11.14
N GLY A 66 -6.39 36.20 11.34
CA GLY A 66 -7.43 35.75 10.39
C GLY A 66 -6.94 34.84 9.26
N ALA A 67 -5.72 34.29 9.33
CA ALA A 67 -5.21 33.36 8.32
C ALA A 67 -6.06 32.07 8.23
N VAL A 68 -6.26 31.61 6.99
CA VAL A 68 -6.80 30.27 6.69
C VAL A 68 -5.62 29.33 6.46
N VAL A 69 -5.53 28.28 7.28
CA VAL A 69 -4.38 27.37 7.37
C VAL A 69 -4.76 25.96 6.91
N GLY A 70 -3.94 25.37 6.05
CA GLY A 70 -4.14 24.00 5.58
C GLY A 70 -3.63 22.99 6.61
N ILE A 71 -4.43 21.95 6.92
CA ILE A 71 -4.01 20.85 7.80
C ILE A 71 -3.43 19.70 6.97
N TRP A 72 -2.47 18.97 7.53
CA TRP A 72 -1.93 17.74 6.95
C TRP A 72 -1.67 16.66 8.01
N GLY A 73 -2.50 15.63 8.09
CA GLY A 73 -2.16 14.37 8.78
C GLY A 73 -2.94 14.13 10.06
N SER A 74 -2.37 13.33 10.96
CA SER A 74 -2.96 13.06 12.27
C SER A 74 -2.86 14.27 13.20
N HIS A 75 -3.92 14.56 13.97
CA HIS A 75 -3.89 15.55 15.06
C HIS A 75 -3.00 15.09 16.23
N ALA A 76 -2.48 13.86 16.21
CA ALA A 76 -1.45 13.41 17.15
C ALA A 76 -0.04 13.92 16.78
N HIS A 77 0.15 14.52 15.61
CA HIS A 77 1.42 15.12 15.21
C HIS A 77 1.48 16.59 15.65
N LEU A 78 2.58 16.97 16.30
CA LEU A 78 2.79 18.32 16.86
C LEU A 78 2.48 19.44 15.85
N GLY A 79 2.93 19.30 14.61
CA GLY A 79 2.69 20.31 13.56
C GLY A 79 1.19 20.61 13.31
N ASN A 80 0.30 19.63 13.46
CA ASN A 80 -1.14 19.86 13.29
C ASN A 80 -1.79 20.44 14.54
N ILE A 81 -1.30 20.08 15.72
CA ILE A 81 -1.73 20.71 16.97
C ILE A 81 -1.38 22.20 16.93
N ILE A 82 -0.18 22.54 16.45
CA ILE A 82 0.24 23.93 16.25
C ILE A 82 -0.72 24.65 15.30
N ASN A 83 -1.02 24.09 14.13
CA ASN A 83 -1.97 24.69 13.18
C ASN A 83 -3.36 24.89 13.80
N LEU A 84 -3.84 23.93 14.59
CA LEU A 84 -5.14 24.02 15.26
C LEU A 84 -5.16 25.14 16.32
N VAL A 85 -4.13 25.19 17.17
CA VAL A 85 -3.99 26.24 18.20
C VAL A 85 -3.84 27.62 17.54
N GLU A 86 -3.07 27.71 16.46
CA GLU A 86 -2.88 28.91 15.65
C GLU A 86 -4.20 29.46 15.10
N ALA A 87 -4.97 28.62 14.40
CA ALA A 87 -6.23 29.02 13.79
C ALA A 87 -7.23 29.49 14.85
N LEU A 88 -7.27 28.81 16.00
CA LEU A 88 -8.13 29.21 17.12
C LEU A 88 -7.67 30.53 17.76
N ALA A 89 -6.36 30.71 17.97
CA ALA A 89 -5.81 31.90 18.63
C ALA A 89 -5.87 33.17 17.75
N ASN A 90 -5.89 33.02 16.43
CA ASN A 90 -5.85 34.13 15.47
C ASN A 90 -7.19 34.44 14.80
N GLU A 91 -8.31 33.88 15.29
CA GLU A 91 -9.63 34.00 14.64
C GLU A 91 -9.60 33.49 13.18
N GLY A 92 -8.73 32.53 12.89
CA GLY A 92 -8.55 31.91 11.58
C GLY A 92 -9.45 30.68 11.37
N CYS A 93 -9.24 29.97 10.27
CA CYS A 93 -9.93 28.71 10.02
C CYS A 93 -9.02 27.65 9.40
N LEU A 94 -9.45 26.40 9.49
CA LEU A 94 -8.68 25.23 9.06
C LEU A 94 -9.35 24.56 7.86
N ILE A 95 -8.54 24.18 6.87
CA ILE A 95 -9.02 23.39 5.73
C ILE A 95 -8.42 21.99 5.84
N PRO A 96 -9.21 20.97 6.26
CA PRO A 96 -8.76 19.59 6.23
C PRO A 96 -8.83 19.03 4.80
N PRO A 97 -7.82 18.26 4.37
CA PRO A 97 -7.88 17.56 3.09
C PRO A 97 -8.71 16.28 3.20
N LYS A 98 -9.20 15.80 2.06
CA LYS A 98 -9.97 14.56 1.92
C LYS A 98 -9.07 13.33 1.98
N THR A 99 -7.85 13.42 1.46
CA THR A 99 -6.88 12.32 1.42
C THR A 99 -5.48 12.80 1.80
N ILE A 100 -4.60 11.88 2.22
CA ILE A 100 -3.21 12.18 2.58
C ILE A 100 -2.30 11.06 2.06
N PRO A 101 -1.29 11.36 1.22
CA PRO A 101 -1.04 12.66 0.59
C PRO A 101 -2.22 13.09 -0.32
N TYR A 102 -2.62 14.37 -0.34
CA TYR A 102 -3.62 14.88 -1.29
C TYR A 102 -2.99 15.33 -2.61
N PRO A 103 -3.71 15.19 -3.73
CA PRO A 103 -3.19 15.51 -5.05
C PRO A 103 -3.25 17.01 -5.35
N THR A 104 -2.48 17.45 -6.35
CA THR A 104 -2.40 18.86 -6.80
C THR A 104 -3.76 19.54 -7.03
N PRO A 105 -4.76 18.93 -7.71
CA PRO A 105 -6.06 19.56 -7.89
C PRO A 105 -6.78 19.89 -6.58
N GLU A 106 -6.54 19.11 -5.53
CA GLU A 106 -7.10 19.38 -4.21
C GLU A 106 -6.45 20.62 -3.58
N LEU A 107 -5.11 20.76 -3.65
CA LEU A 107 -4.43 21.97 -3.21
C LEU A 107 -4.94 23.22 -3.95
N GLN A 108 -5.09 23.12 -5.27
CA GLN A 108 -5.61 24.24 -6.08
C GLN A 108 -7.02 24.64 -5.66
N SER A 109 -7.86 23.66 -5.29
CA SER A 109 -9.21 23.90 -4.77
C SER A 109 -9.19 24.54 -3.38
N MET A 110 -8.28 24.10 -2.49
CA MET A 110 -8.09 24.72 -1.17
C MET A 110 -7.71 26.20 -1.29
N ILE A 111 -6.86 26.55 -2.26
CA ILE A 111 -6.46 27.93 -2.54
C ILE A 111 -7.61 28.71 -3.19
N ALA A 112 -8.16 28.23 -4.30
CA ALA A 112 -9.14 28.97 -5.10
C ALA A 112 -10.52 29.09 -4.45
N HIS A 113 -10.95 28.08 -3.71
CA HIS A 113 -12.31 27.97 -3.18
C HIS A 113 -12.36 27.89 -1.65
N GLY A 114 -11.33 27.29 -1.04
CA GLY A 114 -11.20 27.24 0.42
C GLY A 114 -10.66 28.53 1.03
N GLY A 115 -10.07 29.42 0.23
CA GLY A 115 -9.46 30.66 0.71
C GLY A 115 -8.16 30.44 1.48
N LEU A 116 -7.44 29.34 1.21
CA LEU A 116 -6.15 29.04 1.84
C LEU A 116 -5.17 30.20 1.67
N THR A 117 -4.67 30.74 2.78
CA THR A 117 -3.71 31.86 2.79
C THR A 117 -2.33 31.48 3.33
N ALA A 118 -2.26 30.44 4.16
CA ALA A 118 -1.03 29.91 4.70
C ALA A 118 -1.00 28.38 4.54
N LEU A 119 0.08 27.86 3.97
CA LEU A 119 0.26 26.43 3.75
C LEU A 119 1.35 25.92 4.70
N ASN A 120 0.99 25.08 5.66
CA ASN A 120 1.96 24.33 6.45
C ASN A 120 2.09 22.92 5.89
N ILE A 121 3.30 22.53 5.49
CA ILE A 121 3.52 21.33 4.66
C ILE A 121 4.89 20.71 4.88
N PHE A 122 4.97 19.39 4.79
CA PHE A 122 6.26 18.70 4.81
C PHE A 122 7.05 18.92 3.51
N PRO A 123 8.39 19.10 3.58
CA PRO A 123 9.24 19.32 2.41
C PRO A 123 9.03 18.31 1.28
N ALA A 124 8.92 17.01 1.57
CA ALA A 124 8.73 15.98 0.54
C ALA A 124 7.49 16.22 -0.35
N LEU A 125 6.42 16.72 0.26
CA LEU A 125 5.14 16.96 -0.41
C LEU A 125 5.10 18.33 -1.08
N LEU A 126 5.76 19.31 -0.46
CA LEU A 126 6.01 20.60 -1.08
C LEU A 126 6.83 20.46 -2.37
N SER A 127 7.87 19.62 -2.38
CA SER A 127 8.67 19.31 -3.57
C SER A 127 7.82 18.76 -4.71
N LEU A 128 6.82 17.92 -4.44
CA LEU A 128 5.89 17.44 -5.46
C LEU A 128 5.08 18.60 -6.09
N PHE A 129 4.52 19.49 -5.27
CA PHE A 129 3.78 20.65 -5.78
C PHE A 129 4.67 21.64 -6.52
N MET A 130 5.93 21.83 -6.08
CA MET A 130 6.91 22.65 -6.80
C MET A 130 7.27 22.05 -8.15
N ARG A 131 7.46 20.72 -8.23
CA ARG A 131 7.69 19.99 -9.48
C ARG A 131 6.54 20.19 -10.46
N ASP A 132 5.29 20.07 -9.99
CA ASP A 132 4.11 20.32 -10.82
C ASP A 132 4.04 21.79 -11.28
N ALA A 133 4.31 22.72 -10.37
CA ALA A 133 4.26 24.16 -10.62
C ALA A 133 5.29 24.63 -11.66
N ARG A 134 6.40 23.90 -11.86
CA ARG A 134 7.35 24.16 -12.95
C ARG A 134 6.73 24.06 -14.34
N THR A 135 5.66 23.27 -14.48
CA THR A 135 4.94 23.07 -15.75
C THR A 135 3.50 23.56 -15.71
N ASN A 136 3.03 24.07 -14.57
CA ASN A 136 1.67 24.50 -14.34
C ASN A 136 1.65 25.94 -13.81
N ALA A 137 1.49 26.90 -14.72
CA ALA A 137 1.49 28.33 -14.40
C ALA A 137 0.38 28.73 -13.41
N VAL A 138 -0.79 28.06 -13.46
CA VAL A 138 -1.90 28.34 -12.55
C VAL A 138 -1.53 27.93 -11.12
N LEU A 139 -0.95 26.74 -10.95
CA LEU A 139 -0.48 26.30 -9.64
C LEU A 139 0.64 27.19 -9.11
N LEU A 140 1.56 27.62 -9.98
CA LEU A 140 2.63 28.54 -9.60
C LEU A 140 2.07 29.86 -9.06
N GLU A 141 1.13 30.49 -9.78
CA GLU A 141 0.47 31.72 -9.36
C GLU A 141 -0.29 31.53 -8.03
N GLN A 142 -0.94 30.38 -7.86
CA GLN A 142 -1.62 30.02 -6.62
C GLN A 142 -0.66 29.82 -5.45
N LEU A 143 0.52 29.24 -5.66
CA LEU A 143 1.54 29.13 -4.61
C LEU A 143 2.16 30.49 -4.28
N GLN A 144 2.33 31.37 -5.27
CA GLN A 144 2.82 32.75 -5.09
C GLN A 144 1.82 33.63 -4.34
N SER A 145 0.51 33.36 -4.48
CA SER A 145 -0.54 34.15 -3.82
C SER A 145 -0.64 33.89 -2.33
N LEU A 146 -0.15 32.74 -1.85
CA LEU A 146 -0.06 32.44 -0.43
C LEU A 146 0.77 33.51 0.31
N HIS A 147 0.33 33.84 1.52
CA HIS A 147 1.05 34.76 2.39
C HIS A 147 2.35 34.11 2.86
N HIS A 148 2.31 32.85 3.27
CA HIS A 148 3.48 32.07 3.68
C HIS A 148 3.30 30.58 3.38
N ILE A 149 4.40 29.90 3.06
CA ILE A 149 4.49 28.45 2.96
C ILE A 149 5.46 27.98 4.05
N PHE A 150 4.91 27.47 5.14
CA PHE A 150 5.68 26.90 6.23
C PHE A 150 6.09 25.47 5.90
N HIS A 151 7.36 25.16 6.15
CA HIS A 151 7.82 23.79 6.09
C HIS A 151 8.71 23.45 7.29
N ALA A 152 8.58 22.21 7.75
CA ALA A 152 9.27 21.71 8.94
C ALA A 152 9.47 20.19 8.85
N GLY A 153 10.16 19.63 9.83
CA GLY A 153 10.32 18.17 9.98
C GLY A 153 11.40 17.56 9.09
N GLN A 154 11.67 18.08 7.90
CA GLN A 154 12.74 17.65 7.01
C GLN A 154 13.50 18.84 6.40
N VAL A 155 14.62 18.58 5.74
CA VAL A 155 15.32 19.58 4.93
C VAL A 155 14.66 19.62 3.55
N LEU A 156 14.34 20.81 3.06
CA LEU A 156 13.93 20.99 1.68
C LEU A 156 15.15 20.88 0.77
N GLU A 157 15.04 20.16 -0.34
CA GLU A 157 16.15 19.99 -1.28
C GLU A 157 16.68 21.35 -1.77
N PRO A 158 18.01 21.59 -1.76
CA PRO A 158 18.57 22.89 -2.12
C PRO A 158 18.14 23.40 -3.50
N ALA A 159 17.96 22.50 -4.46
CA ALA A 159 17.48 22.84 -5.80
C ALA A 159 16.04 23.35 -5.80
N ASP A 160 15.16 22.72 -5.01
CA ASP A 160 13.77 23.14 -4.87
C ASP A 160 13.66 24.45 -4.10
N GLN A 161 14.46 24.61 -3.05
CA GLN A 161 14.53 25.86 -2.30
C GLN A 161 15.02 27.03 -3.16
N ALA A 162 16.09 26.83 -3.93
CA ALA A 162 16.62 27.86 -4.83
C ALA A 162 15.58 28.23 -5.92
N TRP A 163 14.92 27.23 -6.50
CA TRP A 163 13.85 27.44 -7.48
C TRP A 163 12.68 28.21 -6.86
N ALA A 164 12.23 27.84 -5.67
CA ALA A 164 11.13 28.50 -4.98
C ALA A 164 11.43 29.99 -4.71
N HIS A 165 12.65 30.30 -4.26
CA HIS A 165 13.09 31.67 -4.06
C HIS A 165 13.15 32.44 -5.39
N GLN A 166 13.64 31.83 -6.47
CA GLN A 166 13.67 32.42 -7.80
C GLN A 166 12.25 32.75 -8.30
N GLN A 167 11.27 31.91 -7.98
CA GLN A 167 9.86 32.13 -8.32
C GLN A 167 9.13 33.04 -7.34
N GLY A 168 9.79 33.59 -6.32
CA GLY A 168 9.16 34.49 -5.34
C GLY A 168 8.19 33.81 -4.37
N LEU A 169 8.32 32.49 -4.15
CA LEU A 169 7.56 31.79 -3.12
C LEU A 169 8.05 32.21 -1.73
N LYS A 170 7.10 32.46 -0.82
CA LYS A 170 7.37 32.96 0.54
C LYS A 170 7.58 31.79 1.52
N LEU A 171 8.69 31.07 1.35
CA LEU A 171 9.03 29.90 2.16
C LEU A 171 9.50 30.30 3.55
N ILE A 172 8.95 29.68 4.60
CA ILE A 172 9.45 29.82 5.97
C ILE A 172 9.84 28.44 6.49
N ASN A 173 11.15 28.21 6.59
CA ASN A 173 11.68 27.02 7.25
C ASN A 173 11.53 27.15 8.77
N THR A 174 11.01 26.13 9.42
CA THR A 174 10.90 26.08 10.88
C THR A 174 11.45 24.77 11.41
N TYR A 175 12.01 24.80 12.61
CA TYR A 175 12.55 23.63 13.27
C TYR A 175 11.89 23.45 14.64
N GLY A 176 11.57 22.20 14.92
CA GLY A 176 10.99 21.76 16.17
C GLY A 176 10.95 20.23 16.24
N SER A 177 10.76 19.71 17.45
CA SER A 177 10.52 18.30 17.70
C SER A 177 9.32 18.13 18.61
N THR A 178 8.76 16.93 18.68
CA THR A 178 7.62 16.61 19.55
C THR A 178 7.92 16.95 21.01
N GLU A 179 9.18 16.75 21.43
CA GLU A 179 9.63 16.93 22.80
C GLU A 179 9.79 18.40 23.18
N ILE A 180 10.23 19.27 22.26
CA ILE A 180 10.65 20.65 22.58
C ILE A 180 9.80 21.73 21.90
N GLY A 181 8.75 21.35 21.17
CA GLY A 181 7.95 22.31 20.42
C GLY A 181 8.70 22.90 19.22
N LEU A 182 8.22 24.06 18.76
CA LEU A 182 8.81 24.84 17.67
C LEU A 182 9.81 25.80 18.27
N SER A 183 11.08 25.62 17.96
CA SER A 183 12.16 26.28 18.70
C SER A 183 13.01 27.21 17.85
N MET A 184 12.96 27.07 16.53
CA MET A 184 13.70 27.94 15.60
C MET A 184 12.91 28.20 14.31
N ARG A 185 13.27 29.29 13.64
CA ARG A 185 12.74 29.63 12.32
C ARG A 185 13.76 30.33 11.45
N ALA A 186 13.60 30.22 10.13
CA ALA A 186 14.29 31.07 9.18
C ALA A 186 13.43 32.29 8.82
N SER A 187 14.06 33.32 8.27
CA SER A 187 13.31 34.38 7.58
C SER A 187 12.77 33.87 6.25
N ALA A 188 11.77 34.56 5.68
CA ALA A 188 11.17 34.19 4.40
C ALA A 188 12.16 34.22 3.20
N THR A 189 13.38 34.73 3.42
CA THR A 189 14.42 34.92 2.39
C THR A 189 15.72 34.17 2.72
N SER A 190 15.76 33.45 3.85
CA SER A 190 16.96 32.76 4.33
C SER A 190 16.67 31.28 4.56
N GLN A 191 17.70 30.46 4.42
CA GLN A 191 17.64 29.05 4.82
C GLN A 191 18.11 28.83 6.26
N TYR A 192 18.74 29.84 6.86
CA TYR A 192 19.37 29.73 8.17
C TYR A 192 18.33 29.92 9.28
N LEU A 193 18.32 28.97 10.21
CA LEU A 193 17.44 28.93 11.35
C LEU A 193 18.01 29.80 12.48
N THR A 194 17.15 30.60 13.08
CA THR A 194 17.42 31.41 14.27
C THR A 194 16.48 30.96 15.39
N PRO A 195 16.99 30.71 16.61
CA PRO A 195 16.15 30.36 17.76
C PRO A 195 15.13 31.45 18.08
N PHE A 196 13.94 31.05 18.56
CA PHE A 196 13.03 32.02 19.18
C PHE A 196 13.63 32.54 20.48
N PRO A 197 13.43 33.83 20.82
CA PRO A 197 13.90 34.38 22.10
C PRO A 197 13.46 33.57 23.33
N GLU A 198 12.28 32.95 23.25
CA GLU A 198 11.66 32.20 24.33
C GLU A 198 12.06 30.72 24.39
N SER A 199 12.70 30.15 23.36
CA SER A 199 12.87 28.69 23.23
C SER A 199 13.96 28.07 24.11
N GLY A 200 14.73 28.87 24.84
CA GLY A 200 15.77 28.42 25.77
C GLY A 200 16.88 27.55 25.16
N CYS A 201 16.99 27.48 23.83
CA CYS A 201 17.87 26.54 23.11
C CYS A 201 19.36 26.85 23.28
N GLU A 202 20.16 25.82 23.59
CA GLU A 202 21.63 25.89 23.63
C GLU A 202 22.28 25.01 22.56
N PHE A 203 23.48 25.41 22.11
CA PHE A 203 24.27 24.64 21.15
C PHE A 203 25.61 24.24 21.74
N ILE A 204 25.83 22.94 21.92
CA ILE A 204 27.06 22.39 22.51
C ILE A 204 27.93 21.72 21.45
N SER A 205 29.24 21.68 21.66
CA SER A 205 30.13 20.99 20.73
C SER A 205 30.34 19.52 21.10
N LEU A 206 30.30 18.66 20.08
CA LEU A 206 30.65 17.25 20.18
C LEU A 206 32.18 17.05 20.02
N GLY A 207 32.96 17.31 21.08
CA GLY A 207 34.38 16.96 21.16
C GLY A 207 35.38 18.14 21.20
N GLY A 208 36.40 18.00 22.06
CA GLY A 208 37.23 19.08 22.60
C GLY A 208 38.12 19.87 21.62
N SER A 209 38.27 21.16 21.96
CA SER A 209 39.26 22.14 21.48
C SER A 209 39.80 21.95 20.06
N SER A 210 39.03 22.40 19.06
CA SER A 210 39.65 22.87 17.82
C SER A 210 38.90 24.11 17.30
N SER A 211 39.66 25.18 17.10
CA SER A 211 39.19 26.48 16.61
C SER A 211 39.06 26.44 15.09
N SER A 212 38.00 25.80 14.57
CA SER A 212 37.68 25.85 13.14
C SER A 212 36.21 26.22 12.91
N SER A 213 35.95 26.99 11.85
CA SER A 213 34.63 27.47 11.43
C SER A 213 33.69 26.38 10.87
N ASP A 214 34.06 25.10 10.99
CA ASP A 214 33.33 23.93 10.47
C ASP A 214 32.83 22.98 11.58
N GLN A 215 32.88 23.42 12.83
CA GLN A 215 32.47 22.62 13.99
C GLN A 215 30.95 22.36 13.99
N LEU A 216 30.56 21.09 14.10
CA LEU A 216 29.18 20.68 14.31
C LEU A 216 28.80 20.84 15.77
N LEU A 217 27.60 21.37 15.98
CA LEU A 217 27.00 21.63 17.28
C LEU A 217 25.75 20.78 17.43
N GLU A 218 25.58 20.16 18.59
CA GLU A 218 24.32 19.54 18.97
C GLU A 218 23.41 20.59 19.60
N LEU A 219 22.13 20.57 19.23
CA LEU A 219 21.09 21.34 19.91
C LEU A 219 20.67 20.63 21.21
N VAL A 220 20.69 21.36 22.32
CA VAL A 220 20.25 20.87 23.64
C VAL A 220 19.33 21.86 24.32
N ILE A 221 18.44 21.36 25.18
CA ILE A 221 17.57 22.20 26.00
C ILE A 221 18.03 22.15 27.46
N PRO A 222 18.41 23.29 28.08
CA PRO A 222 18.79 23.39 29.49
C PRO A 222 17.69 22.91 30.43
N ALA A 223 18.07 22.38 31.60
CA ALA A 223 17.13 21.81 32.56
C ALA A 223 16.10 22.82 33.11
N ASP A 224 16.47 24.10 33.12
CA ASP A 224 15.71 25.25 33.63
C ASP A 224 14.94 26.01 32.54
N ALA A 225 15.08 25.63 31.26
CA ALA A 225 14.27 26.20 30.20
C ALA A 225 12.81 25.74 30.32
N ASP A 226 11.88 26.65 30.06
CA ASP A 226 10.44 26.39 30.12
C ASP A 226 10.01 25.25 29.17
N ASP A 227 10.66 25.18 28.00
CA ASP A 227 10.42 24.13 26.98
C ASP A 227 11.24 22.84 27.23
N CYS A 228 11.91 22.70 28.39
CA CYS A 228 12.69 21.51 28.68
C CYS A 228 11.78 20.29 28.94
N PRO A 229 11.90 19.21 28.15
CA PRO A 229 11.02 18.04 28.26
C PRO A 229 11.07 17.40 29.64
N HIS A 230 10.14 16.49 29.93
CA HIS A 230 10.11 15.80 31.21
C HIS A 230 11.47 15.15 31.62
N PRO A 231 11.90 15.18 32.90
CA PRO A 231 13.20 14.67 33.35
C PRO A 231 13.58 13.26 32.90
N SER A 232 12.60 12.38 32.65
CA SER A 232 12.84 11.02 32.12
C SER A 232 13.45 10.97 30.71
N LEU A 233 13.35 12.07 29.95
CA LEU A 233 13.89 12.19 28.60
C LEU A 233 15.25 12.91 28.59
N ARG A 234 15.66 13.49 29.74
CA ARG A 234 16.90 14.26 29.88
C ARG A 234 18.08 13.32 30.14
N ASP A 235 19.27 13.76 29.77
CA ASP A 235 20.50 13.08 30.14
C ASP A 235 20.66 13.09 31.67
N LYS A 236 21.03 11.94 32.23
CA LYS A 236 21.08 11.77 33.70
C LYS A 236 22.29 12.45 34.32
N ALA A 237 23.35 12.72 33.55
CA ALA A 237 24.59 13.28 34.06
C ALA A 237 24.53 14.81 34.18
N ASP A 238 23.95 15.49 33.19
CA ASP A 238 23.88 16.96 33.17
C ASP A 238 22.45 17.53 33.26
N GLY A 239 21.43 16.68 33.20
CA GLY A 239 20.03 17.08 33.32
C GLY A 239 19.48 17.82 32.10
N LYS A 240 20.25 17.97 31.00
CA LYS A 240 19.81 18.62 29.77
C LYS A 240 19.07 17.64 28.87
N PHE A 241 18.21 18.15 28.00
CA PHE A 241 17.65 17.33 26.93
C PHE A 241 18.53 17.41 25.69
N HIS A 242 19.14 16.28 25.32
CA HIS A 242 19.93 16.13 24.10
C HIS A 242 19.03 15.74 22.94
N THR A 243 18.90 16.62 21.94
CA THR A 243 18.03 16.34 20.79
C THR A 243 18.63 15.32 19.82
N GLY A 244 19.95 15.13 19.85
CA GLY A 244 20.69 14.39 18.84
C GLY A 244 20.70 15.07 17.47
N ASP A 245 20.13 16.28 17.32
CA ASP A 245 20.07 17.02 16.08
C ASP A 245 21.29 17.94 15.94
N LEU A 246 21.99 17.81 14.82
CA LEU A 246 23.24 18.51 14.52
C LEU A 246 22.99 19.77 13.71
N PHE A 247 23.75 20.80 14.02
CA PHE A 247 23.72 22.09 13.36
C PHE A 247 25.14 22.58 13.09
N LYS A 248 25.28 23.37 12.02
CA LYS A 248 26.48 24.17 11.75
C LYS A 248 26.13 25.63 12.00
N LYS A 249 26.90 26.32 12.85
CA LYS A 249 26.76 27.77 13.03
C LYS A 249 27.30 28.50 11.81
N VAL A 250 26.50 29.40 11.24
CA VAL A 250 26.83 30.16 10.02
C VAL A 250 27.09 31.63 10.33
N ASP A 251 26.35 32.20 11.29
CA ASP A 251 26.53 33.56 11.79
C ASP A 251 26.06 33.66 13.27
N THR A 252 26.04 34.86 13.83
CA THR A 252 25.44 35.20 15.12
C THR A 252 23.97 34.76 15.10
N ASP A 253 23.63 33.80 15.96
CA ASP A 253 22.31 33.19 16.10
C ASP A 253 21.71 32.62 14.80
N GLN A 254 22.56 32.24 13.84
CA GLN A 254 22.15 31.60 12.58
C GLN A 254 22.79 30.23 12.42
N TYR A 255 21.94 29.22 12.19
CA TYR A 255 22.35 27.83 12.15
C TYR A 255 21.77 27.10 10.94
N LEU A 256 22.52 26.13 10.45
CA LEU A 256 22.11 25.24 9.37
C LEU A 256 22.00 23.82 9.90
N TYR A 257 20.82 23.21 9.80
CA TYR A 257 20.60 21.83 10.23
C TYR A 257 21.39 20.84 9.36
N LYS A 258 21.99 19.83 10.01
CA LYS A 258 22.88 18.83 9.42
C LYS A 258 22.45 17.38 9.65
N GLY A 259 21.27 17.15 10.23
CA GLY A 259 20.73 15.81 10.47
C GLY A 259 20.98 15.30 11.88
N ARG A 260 20.66 14.03 12.14
CA ARG A 260 20.84 13.42 13.47
C ARG A 260 22.20 12.76 13.68
N VAL A 261 22.55 12.60 14.96
CA VAL A 261 23.68 11.83 15.49
C VAL A 261 23.41 10.32 15.49
N ASP A 262 22.13 9.90 15.52
CA ASP A 262 21.71 8.51 15.74
C ASP A 262 21.14 7.81 14.48
N ASP A 263 20.77 6.53 14.65
CA ASP A 263 20.40 5.58 13.60
C ASP A 263 18.99 5.77 13.00
N ARG A 264 18.39 6.94 13.19
CA ARG A 264 17.02 7.24 12.79
C ARG A 264 16.99 8.00 11.46
N ILE A 265 16.19 7.52 10.51
CA ILE A 265 15.87 8.22 9.26
C ILE A 265 14.42 8.69 9.27
N LYS A 266 14.14 9.83 8.62
CA LYS A 266 12.79 10.37 8.50
C LYS A 266 12.18 9.96 7.18
N MET A 267 11.12 9.17 7.22
CA MET A 267 10.35 8.70 6.07
C MET A 267 9.41 9.79 5.54
N GLN A 268 8.61 9.46 4.53
CA GLN A 268 7.53 10.34 4.06
C GLN A 268 6.59 10.71 5.23
N LEU A 269 6.05 11.92 5.19
CA LEU A 269 5.22 12.49 6.27
C LEU A 269 5.97 12.64 7.62
N SER A 270 7.30 12.72 7.58
CA SER A 270 8.16 12.83 8.77
C SER A 270 8.03 11.68 9.78
N LEU A 271 7.53 10.52 9.35
CA LEU A 271 7.50 9.33 10.18
C LEU A 271 8.93 8.86 10.47
N VAL A 272 9.21 8.41 11.69
CA VAL A 272 10.55 7.98 12.09
C VAL A 272 10.71 6.49 11.80
N CYS A 273 11.83 6.14 11.17
CA CYS A 273 12.28 4.77 10.96
C CYS A 273 13.61 4.57 11.65
N ASP A 274 13.71 3.51 12.45
CA ASP A 274 14.94 3.10 13.11
C ASP A 274 15.79 2.24 12.16
N ALA A 275 16.58 2.90 11.31
CA ALA A 275 17.41 2.25 10.30
C ALA A 275 18.50 1.37 10.92
N GLY A 276 19.08 1.75 12.06
CA GLY A 276 20.11 0.95 12.74
C GLY A 276 19.58 -0.36 13.30
N SER A 277 18.36 -0.36 13.85
CA SER A 277 17.68 -1.61 14.23
C SER A 277 17.45 -2.53 13.01
N LEU A 278 17.06 -1.97 11.86
CA LEU A 278 16.85 -2.74 10.63
C LEU A 278 18.17 -3.30 10.07
N GLU A 279 19.25 -2.51 10.09
CA GLU A 279 20.59 -2.93 9.69
C GLU A 279 21.14 -4.03 10.62
N THR A 280 20.97 -3.86 11.94
CA THR A 280 21.40 -4.83 12.95
C THR A 280 20.69 -6.17 12.75
N GLU A 281 19.37 -6.14 12.58
CA GLU A 281 18.61 -7.35 12.29
C GLU A 281 19.07 -8.00 10.98
N ALA A 282 19.19 -7.22 9.90
CA ALA A 282 19.62 -7.76 8.61
C ALA A 282 20.99 -8.45 8.71
N MET A 283 21.96 -7.85 9.42
CA MET A 283 23.22 -8.52 9.71
C MET A 283 23.02 -9.78 10.55
N GLN A 284 22.22 -9.71 11.62
CA GLN A 284 21.98 -10.87 12.48
C GLN A 284 21.42 -12.09 11.72
N VAL A 285 20.53 -11.90 10.76
CA VAL A 285 19.89 -13.01 10.02
C VAL A 285 20.57 -13.38 8.70
N CYS A 286 21.39 -12.50 8.12
CA CYS A 286 22.00 -12.70 6.80
C CYS A 286 23.54 -12.73 6.80
N GLU A 287 24.21 -12.31 7.88
CA GLU A 287 25.69 -12.21 7.91
C GLU A 287 26.36 -13.58 7.80
N ALA A 288 25.74 -14.67 8.24
CA ALA A 288 26.38 -15.99 8.22
C ALA A 288 26.85 -16.36 6.79
N ASP A 289 26.01 -16.14 5.78
CA ASP A 289 26.14 -16.70 4.44
C ASP A 289 25.80 -15.75 3.29
N LEU A 290 25.00 -14.69 3.49
CA LEU A 290 24.48 -13.87 2.39
C LEU A 290 25.19 -12.53 2.22
N ILE A 291 25.24 -11.73 3.29
CA ILE A 291 25.72 -10.34 3.22
C ILE A 291 26.94 -10.13 4.11
N SER A 292 27.83 -9.23 3.70
CA SER A 292 29.00 -8.81 4.46
C SER A 292 28.86 -7.39 5.01
N ALA A 293 27.94 -6.60 4.47
CA ALA A 293 27.60 -5.30 4.99
C ALA A 293 26.20 -4.86 4.54
N VAL A 294 25.62 -3.92 5.27
CA VAL A 294 24.28 -3.38 5.00
C VAL A 294 24.22 -1.89 5.35
N SER A 295 23.39 -1.16 4.61
CA SER A 295 22.90 0.16 4.98
C SER A 295 21.44 0.28 4.60
N VAL A 296 20.62 0.81 5.50
CA VAL A 296 19.23 1.15 5.26
C VAL A 296 19.11 2.65 5.02
N ILE A 297 18.47 3.02 3.91
CA ILE A 297 18.25 4.41 3.48
C ILE A 297 16.79 4.58 3.06
N GLY A 298 16.40 5.76 2.56
CA GLY A 298 15.03 6.02 2.12
C GLY A 298 14.39 7.22 2.82
N SER A 299 15.20 8.19 3.25
CA SER A 299 14.74 9.42 3.87
C SER A 299 13.75 10.14 2.95
N GLY A 300 12.53 10.41 3.42
CA GLY A 300 11.46 11.07 2.65
C GLY A 300 10.61 10.14 1.77
N ARG A 301 10.85 8.82 1.77
CA ARG A 301 10.12 7.84 0.95
C ARG A 301 9.03 7.10 1.74
N PRO A 302 8.05 6.45 1.10
CA PRO A 302 6.94 5.77 1.79
C PRO A 302 7.38 4.58 2.65
N SER A 303 8.51 3.96 2.30
CA SER A 303 9.14 2.85 3.02
C SER A 303 10.66 2.95 2.86
N PRO A 304 11.48 2.23 3.65
CA PRO A 304 12.93 2.24 3.50
C PRO A 304 13.37 1.31 2.36
N ALA A 305 14.61 1.50 1.92
CA ALA A 305 15.34 0.62 1.03
C ALA A 305 16.59 0.08 1.73
N ILE A 306 17.01 -1.12 1.36
CA ILE A 306 18.18 -1.81 1.93
C ILE A 306 19.25 -2.00 0.86
N ILE A 307 20.47 -1.58 1.15
CA ILE A 307 21.63 -1.70 0.27
C ILE A 307 22.57 -2.68 0.94
N VAL A 308 22.94 -3.74 0.24
CA VAL A 308 23.75 -4.83 0.78
C VAL A 308 25.01 -5.05 -0.06
N GLU A 309 26.12 -5.30 0.63
CA GLU A 309 27.31 -5.92 0.07
C GLU A 309 27.19 -7.44 0.25
N PRO A 310 27.20 -8.26 -0.82
CA PRO A 310 27.11 -9.70 -0.67
C PRO A 310 28.42 -10.25 -0.06
N LYS A 311 28.38 -11.49 0.43
CA LYS A 311 29.61 -12.23 0.76
C LYS A 311 30.38 -12.71 -0.46
N ASN A 312 29.67 -12.92 -1.56
CA ASN A 312 30.26 -13.30 -2.85
C ASN A 312 29.72 -12.40 -3.96
N ASP A 313 30.60 -11.57 -4.53
CA ASP A 313 30.30 -10.67 -5.65
C ASP A 313 29.90 -11.40 -6.94
N ASP A 314 30.11 -12.71 -7.06
CA ASP A 314 29.64 -13.49 -8.21
C ASP A 314 28.13 -13.38 -8.42
N ILE A 315 27.36 -13.08 -7.36
CA ILE A 315 25.92 -12.86 -7.47
C ILE A 315 25.59 -11.68 -8.39
N LEU A 316 26.46 -10.67 -8.48
CA LEU A 316 26.29 -9.51 -9.36
C LEU A 316 26.57 -9.82 -10.83
N LYS A 317 27.27 -10.93 -11.11
CA LYS A 317 27.56 -11.43 -12.46
C LYS A 317 26.58 -12.53 -12.89
N SER A 318 25.74 -12.98 -11.96
CA SER A 318 24.72 -14.00 -12.22
C SER A 318 23.54 -13.38 -12.97
N GLY A 319 22.83 -14.17 -13.79
CA GLY A 319 21.67 -13.66 -14.55
C GLY A 319 20.54 -13.17 -13.63
N ASP A 320 19.64 -12.33 -14.16
CA ASP A 320 18.59 -11.62 -13.40
C ASP A 320 17.79 -12.50 -12.43
N ASN A 321 17.54 -13.76 -12.79
CA ASN A 321 16.81 -14.72 -11.95
C ASN A 321 17.54 -15.06 -10.64
N SER A 322 18.88 -15.19 -10.68
CA SER A 322 19.69 -15.52 -9.49
C SER A 322 19.81 -14.32 -8.55
N LEU A 323 19.98 -13.12 -9.11
CA LEU A 323 20.00 -11.89 -8.33
C LEU A 323 18.64 -11.61 -7.69
N THR A 324 17.53 -11.90 -8.39
CA THR A 324 16.17 -11.77 -7.83
C THR A 324 15.97 -12.70 -6.64
N LYS A 325 16.33 -13.98 -6.77
CA LYS A 325 16.27 -14.95 -5.66
C LYS A 325 17.11 -14.52 -4.45
N PHE A 326 18.28 -13.94 -4.69
CA PHE A 326 19.12 -13.41 -3.62
C PHE A 326 18.43 -12.29 -2.84
N LYS A 327 17.78 -11.35 -3.55
CA LYS A 327 17.01 -10.27 -2.92
C LYS A 327 15.80 -10.80 -2.14
N GLU A 328 15.07 -11.74 -2.73
CA GLU A 328 13.92 -12.39 -2.09
C GLU A 328 14.31 -13.14 -0.82
N GLU A 329 15.46 -13.82 -0.82
CA GLU A 329 15.95 -14.52 0.36
C GLU A 329 16.31 -13.55 1.50
N ILE A 330 16.90 -12.39 1.21
CA ILE A 330 17.12 -11.32 2.22
C ILE A 330 15.77 -10.88 2.82
N LEU A 331 14.78 -10.58 1.96
CA LEU A 331 13.45 -10.17 2.41
C LEU A 331 12.77 -11.24 3.27
N ARG A 332 12.87 -12.51 2.86
CA ARG A 332 12.32 -13.65 3.61
C ARG A 332 12.92 -13.74 5.01
N ARG A 333 14.22 -13.48 5.17
CA ARG A 333 14.91 -13.57 6.47
C ARG A 333 14.60 -12.40 7.39
N ILE A 334 14.47 -11.17 6.88
CA ILE A 334 14.14 -9.99 7.69
C ILE A 334 12.63 -9.85 7.98
N SER A 335 11.77 -10.55 7.21
CA SER A 335 10.31 -10.49 7.33
C SER A 335 9.77 -10.66 8.75
N PRO A 336 10.21 -11.62 9.58
CA PRO A 336 9.71 -11.77 10.96
C PRO A 336 9.94 -10.55 11.86
N PHE A 337 11.03 -9.81 11.63
CA PHE A 337 11.28 -8.56 12.33
C PHE A 337 10.40 -7.43 11.78
N HIS A 338 10.29 -7.36 10.45
CA HIS A 338 9.52 -6.32 9.74
C HIS A 338 8.01 -6.41 10.00
N ALA A 339 7.46 -7.62 10.16
CA ALA A 339 6.05 -7.85 10.48
C ALA A 339 5.61 -7.15 11.79
N ARG A 340 6.56 -6.92 12.72
CA ARG A 340 6.33 -6.24 14.01
C ARG A 340 6.54 -4.72 13.94
N LYS A 341 6.97 -4.19 12.79
CA LYS A 341 7.23 -2.77 12.57
C LYS A 341 6.03 -2.07 11.95
N TYR A 342 5.99 -0.74 12.03
CA TYR A 342 5.01 0.06 11.32
C TYR A 342 5.25 -0.01 9.81
N LEU A 343 4.19 0.16 9.00
CA LEU A 343 4.26 0.04 7.54
C LEU A 343 5.38 0.88 6.91
N HIS A 344 5.60 2.10 7.40
CA HIS A 344 6.63 3.02 6.91
C HIS A 344 8.07 2.61 7.27
N GLU A 345 8.25 1.56 8.08
CA GLU A 345 9.56 0.99 8.43
C GLU A 345 9.81 -0.37 7.75
N ARG A 346 8.83 -0.92 7.02
CA ARG A 346 8.95 -2.25 6.42
C ARG A 346 9.57 -2.18 5.03
N ILE A 347 10.52 -3.08 4.79
CA ILE A 347 11.08 -3.36 3.46
C ILE A 347 10.52 -4.70 3.02
N GLU A 348 9.61 -4.68 2.04
CA GLU A 348 8.85 -5.87 1.57
C GLU A 348 8.96 -6.09 0.06
N ASN A 349 9.53 -5.13 -0.68
CA ASN A 349 9.61 -5.18 -2.13
C ASN A 349 11.05 -5.44 -2.60
N PRO A 350 11.31 -6.47 -3.44
CA PRO A 350 12.66 -6.77 -3.93
C PRO A 350 13.27 -5.65 -4.79
N ARG A 351 12.45 -4.75 -5.35
CA ARG A 351 12.93 -3.54 -6.04
C ARG A 351 13.56 -2.52 -5.08
N LEU A 352 13.32 -2.64 -3.77
CA LEU A 352 13.93 -1.81 -2.72
C LEU A 352 15.15 -2.49 -2.07
N VAL A 353 15.59 -3.62 -2.61
CA VAL A 353 16.83 -4.31 -2.23
C VAL A 353 17.88 -4.06 -3.32
N PHE A 354 18.92 -3.32 -2.98
CA PHE A 354 20.03 -3.01 -3.86
C PHE A 354 21.26 -3.82 -3.46
N VAL A 355 21.89 -4.48 -4.42
CA VAL A 355 23.09 -5.30 -4.20
C VAL A 355 24.25 -4.61 -4.88
N VAL A 356 25.34 -4.39 -4.14
CA VAL A 356 26.52 -3.65 -4.59
C VAL A 356 27.78 -4.48 -4.38
N PRO A 357 28.85 -4.31 -5.16
CA PRO A 357 30.09 -5.06 -4.94
C PRO A 357 30.64 -4.82 -3.53
N GLN A 358 31.32 -5.81 -2.98
CA GLN A 358 31.89 -5.73 -1.65
C GLN A 358 32.87 -4.55 -1.51
N GLY A 359 32.79 -3.84 -0.38
CA GLY A 359 33.65 -2.69 -0.08
C GLY A 359 33.32 -1.41 -0.84
N THR A 360 32.18 -1.33 -1.54
CA THR A 360 31.78 -0.13 -2.29
C THR A 360 30.99 0.87 -1.46
N LEU A 361 30.40 0.46 -0.32
CA LEU A 361 29.69 1.37 0.56
C LEU A 361 30.67 2.39 1.17
N PRO A 362 30.39 3.71 1.09
CA PRO A 362 31.23 4.73 1.69
C PRO A 362 31.42 4.51 3.19
N ARG A 363 32.67 4.57 3.67
CA ARG A 363 33.04 4.32 5.07
C ARG A 363 33.90 5.45 5.63
N THR A 364 33.80 5.65 6.95
CA THR A 364 34.71 6.52 7.71
C THR A 364 36.11 5.88 7.81
N ALA A 365 37.11 6.65 8.26
CA ALA A 365 38.46 6.13 8.53
C ALA A 365 38.49 4.99 9.58
N LYS A 366 37.43 4.83 10.38
CA LYS A 366 37.25 3.74 11.35
C LYS A 366 36.50 2.53 10.78
N GLY A 367 36.10 2.55 9.50
CA GLY A 367 35.43 1.44 8.81
C GLY A 367 33.90 1.45 8.87
N ASN A 368 33.29 2.36 9.65
CA ASN A 368 31.83 2.48 9.76
C ASN A 368 31.21 3.04 8.48
N ILE A 369 30.09 2.46 8.03
CA ILE A 369 29.36 2.92 6.84
C ILE A 369 28.74 4.29 7.08
N MET A 370 28.85 5.17 6.09
CA MET A 370 28.31 6.52 6.11
C MET A 370 26.94 6.56 5.42
N ARG A 371 25.87 6.25 6.14
CA ARG A 371 24.48 6.17 5.62
C ARG A 371 24.06 7.34 4.73
N LYS A 372 24.40 8.58 5.11
CA LYS A 372 24.10 9.77 4.27
C LYS A 372 24.83 9.76 2.93
N ALA A 373 26.07 9.28 2.90
CA ALA A 373 26.83 9.17 1.66
C ALA A 373 26.30 8.03 0.77
N VAL A 374 25.87 6.92 1.38
CA VAL A 374 25.12 5.85 0.68
C VAL A 374 23.84 6.44 0.08
N GLU A 375 23.07 7.20 0.85
CA GLU A 375 21.82 7.80 0.38
C GLU A 375 22.04 8.74 -0.82
N SER A 376 23.05 9.61 -0.78
CA SER A 376 23.42 10.43 -1.93
C SER A 376 23.87 9.61 -3.14
N MET A 377 24.58 8.50 -2.93
CA MET A 377 25.05 7.61 -4.01
C MET A 377 23.90 6.89 -4.73
N PHE A 378 22.81 6.58 -4.02
CA PHE A 378 21.68 5.79 -4.54
C PHE A 378 20.46 6.62 -4.94
N PHE A 379 20.50 7.95 -4.80
CA PHE A 379 19.36 8.84 -5.01
C PHE A 379 18.57 8.55 -6.30
N ASP A 380 19.21 8.58 -7.47
CA ASP A 380 18.54 8.36 -8.77
C ASP A 380 17.94 6.95 -8.92
N GLN A 381 18.56 5.94 -8.29
CA GLN A 381 18.10 4.55 -8.35
C GLN A 381 16.89 4.34 -7.45
N LEU A 382 16.86 5.00 -6.29
CA LEU A 382 15.69 5.04 -5.42
C LEU A 382 14.52 5.67 -6.15
N GLU A 383 14.69 6.88 -6.73
CA GLU A 383 13.61 7.57 -7.43
C GLU A 383 13.00 6.70 -8.53
N LYS A 384 13.82 6.10 -9.40
CA LYS A 384 13.34 5.16 -10.44
C LYS A 384 12.60 3.96 -9.87
N SER A 385 13.06 3.42 -8.74
CA SER A 385 12.44 2.25 -8.13
C SER A 385 11.08 2.59 -7.54
N TYR A 386 10.96 3.71 -6.82
CA TYR A 386 9.68 4.18 -6.28
C TYR A 386 8.70 4.62 -7.37
N GLU A 387 9.17 5.31 -8.41
CA GLU A 387 8.34 5.67 -9.57
C GLU A 387 7.82 4.41 -10.30
N ALA A 388 8.66 3.38 -10.48
CA ALA A 388 8.24 2.13 -11.11
C ALA A 388 7.24 1.33 -10.25
N ILE A 389 7.42 1.30 -8.93
CA ILE A 389 6.47 0.67 -8.00
C ILE A 389 5.11 1.37 -8.08
N SER A 390 5.10 2.71 -7.98
CA SER A 390 3.86 3.49 -8.06
C SER A 390 3.18 3.39 -9.43
N SER A 391 3.94 3.43 -10.52
CA SER A 391 3.42 3.38 -11.88
C SER A 391 2.81 2.02 -12.22
N ASN A 392 3.46 0.93 -11.79
CA ASN A 392 2.94 -0.43 -12.00
C ASN A 392 1.67 -0.67 -11.19
N THR A 393 1.60 -0.26 -9.91
CA THR A 393 0.37 -0.43 -9.11
C THR A 393 -0.84 0.34 -9.67
N ILE A 394 -0.61 1.50 -10.30
CA ILE A 394 -1.67 2.27 -10.96
C ILE A 394 -2.09 1.59 -12.28
N ALA A 395 -1.14 1.14 -13.11
CA ALA A 395 -1.42 0.44 -14.37
C ALA A 395 -2.02 -0.97 -14.15
N GLU A 396 -1.66 -1.66 -13.07
CA GLU A 396 -2.21 -2.94 -12.64
C GLU A 396 -3.72 -2.82 -12.40
N ASN A 397 -4.16 -1.73 -11.77
CA ASN A 397 -5.53 -1.60 -11.28
C ASN A 397 -6.46 -0.78 -12.19
N PHE A 398 -5.95 0.16 -12.97
CA PHE A 398 -6.78 1.09 -13.76
C PHE A 398 -6.50 1.01 -15.27
N GLY A 399 -7.53 1.31 -16.08
CA GLY A 399 -7.48 1.41 -17.54
C GLY A 399 -7.23 2.85 -18.02
N GLY A 400 -7.43 3.11 -19.31
CA GLY A 400 -7.28 4.45 -19.89
C GLY A 400 -5.81 4.92 -19.96
N PRO A 401 -5.50 6.21 -19.68
CA PRO A 401 -4.14 6.73 -19.74
C PRO A 401 -3.13 6.01 -18.83
N ALA A 402 -3.60 5.35 -17.76
CA ALA A 402 -2.79 4.59 -16.82
C ALA A 402 -2.13 3.34 -17.43
N GLU A 403 -2.73 2.77 -18.48
CA GLU A 403 -2.22 1.55 -19.13
C GLU A 403 -0.84 1.75 -19.78
N LYS A 404 -0.54 2.97 -20.24
CA LYS A 404 0.74 3.32 -20.87
C LYS A 404 1.92 3.36 -19.90
N LEU A 405 1.66 3.22 -18.60
CA LEU A 405 2.68 3.27 -17.54
C LEU A 405 3.32 1.91 -17.25
N ALA A 406 2.76 0.79 -17.73
CA ALA A 406 3.33 -0.53 -17.48
C ALA A 406 4.51 -0.84 -18.42
N THR A 407 5.64 -1.26 -17.84
CA THR A 407 6.92 -1.44 -18.57
C THR A 407 7.08 -2.80 -19.29
N HIS A 408 6.23 -3.78 -19.00
CA HIS A 408 6.14 -5.07 -19.69
C HIS A 408 4.67 -5.40 -19.88
N GLN A 409 4.22 -5.62 -21.12
CA GLN A 409 2.80 -5.83 -21.42
C GLN A 409 2.67 -7.04 -22.35
N PHE A 410 2.05 -8.11 -21.87
CA PHE A 410 1.48 -9.10 -22.78
C PHE A 410 0.26 -8.47 -23.46
N SER A 411 0.23 -8.48 -24.79
CA SER A 411 -0.93 -8.11 -25.58
C SER A 411 -1.73 -9.36 -25.94
N LEU A 412 -3.06 -9.25 -25.94
CA LEU A 412 -3.94 -10.34 -26.39
C LEU A 412 -3.61 -10.80 -27.83
N SER A 413 -3.07 -9.93 -28.67
CA SER A 413 -2.63 -10.29 -30.02
C SER A 413 -1.43 -11.24 -30.07
N GLU A 414 -0.67 -11.33 -28.98
CA GLU A 414 0.47 -12.26 -28.84
C GLU A 414 0.03 -13.66 -28.40
N THR A 415 -1.27 -13.87 -28.19
CA THR A 415 -1.82 -15.20 -27.94
C THR A 415 -1.43 -16.16 -29.08
N PRO A 416 -0.90 -17.36 -28.78
CA PRO A 416 -0.48 -18.30 -29.79
C PRO A 416 -1.71 -18.87 -30.53
N ASP A 417 -1.49 -19.52 -31.67
CA ASP A 417 -2.53 -20.29 -32.32
C ASP A 417 -2.98 -21.47 -31.45
N LEU A 418 -4.30 -21.63 -31.29
CA LEU A 418 -4.92 -22.62 -30.41
C LEU A 418 -5.61 -23.75 -31.17
N THR A 419 -5.24 -23.95 -32.45
CA THR A 419 -5.76 -25.04 -33.27
C THR A 419 -5.59 -26.39 -32.54
N ASN A 420 -6.62 -27.22 -32.61
CA ASN A 420 -6.77 -28.52 -31.92
C ASN A 420 -6.93 -28.46 -30.39
N LYS A 421 -6.95 -27.27 -29.78
CA LYS A 421 -7.16 -27.14 -28.33
C LYS A 421 -8.63 -27.04 -27.96
N VAL A 422 -8.95 -27.49 -26.75
CA VAL A 422 -10.29 -27.41 -26.16
C VAL A 422 -10.24 -26.63 -24.86
N ALA A 423 -11.18 -25.70 -24.66
CA ALA A 423 -11.29 -24.90 -23.45
C ALA A 423 -12.66 -25.00 -22.77
N VAL A 424 -12.67 -24.76 -21.46
CA VAL A 424 -13.87 -24.49 -20.66
C VAL A 424 -13.68 -23.13 -19.99
N VAL A 425 -14.67 -22.23 -20.12
CA VAL A 425 -14.68 -20.92 -19.46
C VAL A 425 -15.97 -20.77 -18.66
N THR A 426 -15.86 -20.69 -17.32
CA THR A 426 -17.01 -20.35 -16.47
C THR A 426 -17.29 -18.85 -16.55
N GLY A 427 -18.55 -18.46 -16.76
CA GLY A 427 -18.94 -17.07 -16.97
C GLY A 427 -18.42 -16.50 -18.29
N GLY A 428 -18.16 -17.35 -19.29
CA GLY A 428 -17.52 -16.97 -20.57
C GLY A 428 -18.37 -16.12 -21.53
N SER A 429 -19.55 -15.66 -21.12
CA SER A 429 -20.51 -14.94 -21.96
C SER A 429 -20.65 -13.46 -21.64
N GLU A 430 -20.04 -12.95 -20.56
CA GLU A 430 -20.07 -11.54 -20.21
C GLU A 430 -18.76 -11.08 -19.55
N GLY A 431 -18.48 -9.78 -19.60
CA GLY A 431 -17.34 -9.15 -18.94
C GLY A 431 -16.00 -9.83 -19.25
N ILE A 432 -15.16 -10.00 -18.22
CA ILE A 432 -13.81 -10.59 -18.34
C ILE A 432 -13.86 -11.98 -19.02
N GLY A 433 -14.87 -12.80 -18.68
CA GLY A 433 -15.03 -14.12 -19.27
C GLY A 433 -15.34 -14.08 -20.77
N TYR A 434 -16.14 -13.11 -21.22
CA TYR A 434 -16.34 -12.86 -22.66
C TYR A 434 -15.03 -12.43 -23.33
N GLY A 435 -14.26 -11.54 -22.71
CA GLY A 435 -12.94 -11.14 -23.22
C GLY A 435 -12.02 -12.35 -23.45
N VAL A 436 -11.95 -13.27 -22.48
CA VAL A 436 -11.20 -14.53 -22.61
C VAL A 436 -11.77 -15.39 -23.75
N THR A 437 -13.08 -15.67 -23.75
CA THR A 437 -13.74 -16.47 -24.80
C THR A 437 -13.47 -15.94 -26.20
N HIS A 438 -13.67 -14.63 -26.38
CA HIS A 438 -13.48 -13.96 -27.66
C HIS A 438 -12.02 -14.07 -28.13
N THR A 439 -11.04 -13.85 -27.25
CA THR A 439 -9.62 -13.99 -27.62
C THR A 439 -9.26 -15.45 -27.96
N LEU A 440 -9.72 -16.44 -27.20
CA LEU A 440 -9.42 -17.84 -27.53
C LEU A 440 -9.99 -18.22 -28.91
N LEU A 441 -11.19 -17.72 -29.25
CA LEU A 441 -11.82 -17.92 -30.57
C LEU A 441 -11.11 -17.16 -31.69
N SER A 442 -10.68 -15.92 -31.44
CA SER A 442 -9.92 -15.14 -32.42
C SER A 442 -8.60 -15.84 -32.76
N HIS A 443 -8.01 -16.58 -31.82
CA HIS A 443 -6.81 -17.41 -31.96
C HIS A 443 -7.11 -18.90 -32.26
N ASN A 444 -8.22 -19.18 -32.93
CA ASN A 444 -8.54 -20.46 -33.57
C ASN A 444 -8.69 -21.67 -32.64
N ILE A 445 -9.08 -21.47 -31.37
CA ILE A 445 -9.43 -22.61 -30.51
C ILE A 445 -10.51 -23.48 -31.19
N SER A 446 -10.36 -24.80 -31.10
CA SER A 446 -11.21 -25.73 -31.87
C SER A 446 -12.57 -25.95 -31.23
N LYS A 447 -12.64 -25.96 -29.90
CA LYS A 447 -13.90 -26.09 -29.16
C LYS A 447 -13.82 -25.35 -27.84
N LEU A 448 -14.87 -24.62 -27.48
CA LEU A 448 -14.93 -23.86 -26.23
C LEU A 448 -16.28 -24.08 -25.55
N PHE A 449 -16.28 -24.59 -24.32
CA PHE A 449 -17.47 -24.72 -23.51
C PHE A 449 -17.67 -23.47 -22.65
N ILE A 450 -18.85 -22.85 -22.74
CA ILE A 450 -19.24 -21.71 -21.91
C ILE A 450 -20.20 -22.22 -20.84
N LEU A 451 -19.79 -22.12 -19.58
CA LEU A 451 -20.65 -22.44 -18.43
C LEU A 451 -21.23 -21.15 -17.87
N SER A 452 -22.55 -20.99 -17.90
CA SER A 452 -23.22 -19.78 -17.39
C SER A 452 -24.67 -20.07 -17.01
N ILE A 453 -25.33 -19.12 -16.36
CA ILE A 453 -26.69 -19.26 -15.86
C ILE A 453 -27.78 -18.83 -16.86
N SER A 454 -27.49 -17.87 -17.74
CA SER A 454 -28.49 -17.22 -18.59
C SER A 454 -28.28 -17.55 -20.07
N GLU A 455 -29.29 -18.17 -20.67
CA GLU A 455 -29.34 -18.47 -22.10
C GLU A 455 -29.27 -17.19 -22.95
N ASP A 456 -30.04 -16.16 -22.57
CA ASP A 456 -30.12 -14.90 -23.32
C ASP A 456 -28.76 -14.18 -23.40
N VAL A 457 -28.02 -14.13 -22.28
CA VAL A 457 -26.69 -13.51 -22.24
C VAL A 457 -25.73 -14.26 -23.16
N VAL A 458 -25.78 -15.59 -23.17
CA VAL A 458 -24.91 -16.41 -24.02
C VAL A 458 -25.28 -16.29 -25.49
N ASN A 459 -26.57 -16.24 -25.80
CA ASN A 459 -27.03 -16.02 -27.17
C ASN A 459 -26.61 -14.65 -27.69
N GLY A 460 -26.61 -13.62 -26.84
CA GLY A 460 -26.02 -12.31 -27.14
C GLY A 460 -24.54 -12.41 -27.47
N ALA A 461 -23.75 -13.02 -26.57
CA ALA A 461 -22.31 -13.21 -26.78
C ALA A 461 -21.98 -14.00 -28.05
N LYS A 462 -22.72 -15.09 -28.33
CA LYS A 462 -22.57 -15.89 -29.56
C LYS A 462 -22.84 -15.06 -30.80
N ARG A 463 -23.85 -14.18 -30.77
CA ARG A 463 -24.15 -13.28 -31.87
C ARG A 463 -23.02 -12.28 -32.11
N SER A 464 -22.50 -11.65 -31.05
CA SER A 464 -21.34 -10.74 -31.15
C SER A 464 -20.13 -11.44 -31.75
N VAL A 465 -19.80 -12.66 -31.29
CA VAL A 465 -18.74 -13.48 -31.89
C VAL A 465 -19.00 -13.79 -33.36
N ALA A 466 -20.24 -14.13 -33.74
CA ALA A 466 -20.58 -14.40 -35.14
C ALA A 466 -20.44 -13.17 -36.03
N GLU A 467 -20.79 -11.99 -35.52
CA GLU A 467 -20.66 -10.71 -36.20
C GLU A 467 -19.20 -10.26 -36.34
N GLU A 468 -18.40 -10.42 -35.29
CA GLU A 468 -17.01 -9.93 -35.21
C GLU A 468 -15.99 -10.91 -35.81
N LEU A 469 -16.17 -12.22 -35.58
CA LEU A 469 -15.21 -13.27 -35.92
C LEU A 469 -15.74 -14.28 -36.97
N GLY A 470 -17.02 -14.23 -37.30
CA GLY A 470 -17.68 -15.12 -38.25
C GLY A 470 -18.41 -16.31 -37.59
N GLN A 471 -19.48 -16.77 -38.25
CA GLN A 471 -20.35 -17.84 -37.75
C GLN A 471 -19.57 -19.13 -37.45
N GLU A 472 -18.58 -19.46 -38.28
CA GLU A 472 -17.74 -20.67 -38.10
C GLU A 472 -17.01 -20.68 -36.75
N LYS A 473 -16.54 -19.51 -36.27
CA LYS A 473 -15.93 -19.39 -34.93
C LYS A 473 -16.98 -19.42 -33.82
N ALA A 474 -18.13 -18.78 -34.02
CA ALA A 474 -19.24 -18.85 -33.06
C ALA A 474 -19.72 -20.29 -32.83
N ASP A 475 -19.79 -21.10 -33.89
CA ASP A 475 -20.25 -22.50 -33.86
C ASP A 475 -19.30 -23.42 -33.09
N ARG A 476 -18.07 -22.99 -32.81
CA ARG A 476 -17.12 -23.72 -31.94
C ARG A 476 -17.48 -23.64 -30.46
N THR A 477 -18.47 -22.81 -30.09
CA THR A 477 -18.89 -22.63 -28.70
C THR A 477 -20.09 -23.51 -28.33
N GLU A 478 -19.94 -24.30 -27.26
CA GLU A 478 -21.01 -25.12 -26.67
C GLU A 478 -21.41 -24.53 -25.32
N TRP A 479 -22.68 -24.15 -25.17
CA TRP A 479 -23.19 -23.61 -23.91
C TRP A 479 -23.71 -24.74 -23.01
N ILE A 480 -23.40 -24.66 -21.72
CA ILE A 480 -23.92 -25.54 -20.69
C ILE A 480 -24.44 -24.68 -19.55
N GLN A 481 -25.74 -24.79 -19.27
CA GLN A 481 -26.35 -24.10 -18.13
C GLN A 481 -25.78 -24.65 -16.82
N CYS A 482 -25.21 -23.78 -15.99
CA CYS A 482 -24.59 -24.17 -14.72
C CYS A 482 -24.53 -22.99 -13.74
N ASP A 483 -25.25 -23.10 -12.62
CA ASP A 483 -24.99 -22.30 -11.42
C ASP A 483 -23.93 -22.99 -10.56
N LEU A 484 -22.77 -22.34 -10.39
CA LEU A 484 -21.65 -22.87 -9.60
C LEU A 484 -21.98 -23.02 -8.11
N SER A 485 -22.98 -22.30 -7.59
CA SER A 485 -23.48 -22.50 -6.23
C SER A 485 -24.35 -23.76 -6.08
N ASN A 486 -24.77 -24.37 -7.20
CA ASN A 486 -25.52 -25.62 -7.24
C ASN A 486 -24.64 -26.79 -7.71
N TRP A 487 -24.03 -27.49 -6.76
CA TRP A 487 -23.08 -28.58 -7.01
C TRP A 487 -23.62 -29.75 -7.85
N ALA A 488 -24.93 -29.98 -7.88
CA ALA A 488 -25.55 -30.97 -8.76
C ALA A 488 -25.49 -30.55 -10.24
N GLU A 489 -25.67 -29.25 -10.52
CA GLU A 489 -25.49 -28.69 -11.86
C GLU A 489 -24.02 -28.72 -12.28
N VAL A 490 -23.10 -28.40 -11.36
CA VAL A 490 -21.65 -28.50 -11.60
C VAL A 490 -21.26 -29.92 -12.04
N LYS A 491 -21.73 -30.94 -11.32
CA LYS A 491 -21.51 -32.35 -11.67
C LYS A 491 -22.07 -32.68 -13.05
N LYS A 492 -23.33 -32.30 -13.31
CA LYS A 492 -23.99 -32.54 -14.60
C LYS A 492 -23.25 -31.88 -15.76
N ALA A 493 -22.78 -30.64 -15.57
CA ALA A 493 -22.01 -29.90 -16.56
C ALA A 493 -20.67 -30.60 -16.87
N ALA A 494 -19.94 -31.02 -15.84
CA ALA A 494 -18.69 -31.75 -16.02
C ALA A 494 -18.89 -33.11 -16.72
N GLU A 495 -19.99 -33.82 -16.43
CA GLU A 495 -20.35 -35.06 -17.13
C GLU A 495 -20.72 -34.82 -18.60
N GLN A 496 -21.40 -33.71 -18.91
CA GLN A 496 -21.71 -33.33 -20.29
C GLN A 496 -20.42 -33.01 -21.07
N ILE A 497 -19.49 -32.23 -20.49
CA ILE A 497 -18.19 -31.93 -21.12
C ILE A 497 -17.45 -33.24 -21.45
N LYS A 498 -17.33 -34.15 -20.48
CA LYS A 498 -16.64 -35.46 -20.70
C LYS A 498 -17.32 -36.37 -21.72
N LYS A 499 -18.62 -36.20 -21.97
CA LYS A 499 -19.34 -36.90 -23.05
C LYS A 499 -19.11 -36.23 -24.40
N SER A 500 -18.91 -34.90 -24.41
CA SER A 500 -18.77 -34.08 -25.61
C SER A 500 -17.31 -33.98 -26.12
N THR A 501 -16.32 -34.39 -25.34
CA THR A 501 -14.90 -34.40 -25.74
C THR A 501 -14.06 -35.33 -24.85
N ASP A 502 -12.97 -35.83 -25.40
CA ASP A 502 -11.94 -36.61 -24.71
C ASP A 502 -10.65 -35.82 -24.45
N ARG A 503 -10.68 -34.50 -24.67
CA ARG A 503 -9.56 -33.56 -24.51
C ARG A 503 -9.99 -32.26 -23.83
N LEU A 504 -9.16 -31.71 -22.93
CA LEU A 504 -9.34 -30.40 -22.30
C LEU A 504 -7.99 -29.76 -21.99
N ASP A 505 -7.60 -28.74 -22.78
CA ASP A 505 -6.30 -28.06 -22.64
C ASP A 505 -6.34 -26.89 -21.66
N ILE A 506 -7.48 -26.20 -21.57
CA ILE A 506 -7.60 -24.94 -20.84
C ILE A 506 -8.88 -24.96 -20.00
N LEU A 507 -8.75 -24.75 -18.68
CA LEU A 507 -9.87 -24.52 -17.77
C LEU A 507 -9.73 -23.14 -17.13
N VAL A 508 -10.64 -22.23 -17.46
CA VAL A 508 -10.70 -20.88 -16.87
C VAL A 508 -11.88 -20.79 -15.90
N ASN A 509 -11.56 -20.87 -14.61
CA ASN A 509 -12.46 -20.66 -13.50
C ASN A 509 -12.64 -19.14 -13.25
N ASN A 510 -13.43 -18.50 -14.12
CA ASN A 510 -13.63 -17.05 -14.16
C ASN A 510 -14.92 -16.57 -13.45
N ALA A 511 -16.01 -17.33 -13.53
CA ALA A 511 -17.29 -16.93 -12.97
C ALA A 511 -17.18 -16.61 -11.47
N GLY A 512 -17.83 -15.55 -11.03
CA GLY A 512 -17.81 -15.21 -9.61
C GLY A 512 -18.94 -14.29 -9.19
N ARG A 513 -19.17 -14.26 -7.89
CA ARG A 513 -19.93 -13.24 -7.18
C ARG A 513 -18.97 -12.12 -6.77
N GLY A 514 -19.27 -10.90 -7.22
CA GLY A 514 -18.54 -9.68 -6.86
C GLY A 514 -18.86 -9.21 -5.44
N ILE A 515 -18.51 -7.96 -5.10
CA ILE A 515 -18.85 -7.35 -3.80
C ILE A 515 -20.38 -7.19 -3.71
N MET A 516 -21.01 -7.97 -2.84
CA MET A 516 -22.46 -8.04 -2.67
C MET A 516 -22.80 -8.33 -1.21
N THR A 517 -24.08 -8.25 -0.85
CA THR A 517 -24.51 -8.57 0.52
C THR A 517 -24.35 -10.05 0.85
N TYR A 518 -24.19 -10.35 2.15
CA TYR A 518 -24.12 -11.70 2.69
C TYR A 518 -25.39 -12.49 2.38
N GLN A 519 -25.22 -13.68 1.83
CA GLN A 519 -26.29 -14.61 1.50
C GLN A 519 -25.77 -16.03 1.67
N LEU A 520 -26.66 -16.98 1.98
CA LEU A 520 -26.33 -18.40 2.01
C LEU A 520 -26.81 -19.09 0.73
N ALA A 521 -25.92 -19.89 0.13
CA ALA A 521 -26.26 -20.78 -0.96
C ALA A 521 -27.06 -22.00 -0.49
N LYS A 522 -27.54 -22.80 -1.44
CA LYS A 522 -28.35 -24.02 -1.23
C LYS A 522 -27.80 -24.97 -0.15
N TYR A 523 -26.49 -25.13 -0.06
CA TYR A 523 -25.83 -26.03 0.89
C TYR A 523 -25.47 -25.34 2.22
N GLY A 524 -26.01 -24.15 2.50
CA GLY A 524 -25.70 -23.41 3.72
C GLY A 524 -24.25 -22.99 3.81
N VAL A 525 -23.65 -22.63 2.66
CA VAL A 525 -22.32 -22.03 2.55
C VAL A 525 -22.52 -20.59 2.10
N ASP A 526 -21.74 -19.66 2.63
CA ASP A 526 -21.66 -18.28 2.13
C ASP A 526 -21.65 -18.24 0.59
N GLN A 527 -22.47 -17.37 0.00
CA GLN A 527 -22.71 -17.33 -1.44
C GLN A 527 -21.46 -16.93 -2.22
N HIS A 528 -20.57 -16.09 -1.66
CA HIS A 528 -19.29 -15.77 -2.31
C HIS A 528 -18.41 -17.02 -2.37
N MET A 529 -18.23 -17.72 -1.25
CA MET A 529 -17.46 -18.97 -1.20
C MET A 529 -18.08 -20.07 -2.07
N ALA A 530 -19.40 -20.20 -2.06
CA ALA A 530 -20.13 -21.22 -2.83
C ALA A 530 -19.83 -21.12 -4.34
N VAL A 531 -19.86 -19.90 -4.89
CA VAL A 531 -19.59 -19.64 -6.31
C VAL A 531 -18.09 -19.58 -6.60
N ASN A 532 -17.35 -18.72 -5.90
CA ASN A 532 -15.98 -18.35 -6.25
C ASN A 532 -14.98 -19.47 -5.95
N HIS A 533 -15.28 -20.33 -4.97
CA HIS A 533 -14.38 -21.38 -4.50
C HIS A 533 -14.99 -22.79 -4.68
N PHE A 534 -16.04 -23.13 -3.93
CA PHE A 534 -16.58 -24.51 -3.90
C PHE A 534 -17.01 -25.02 -5.28
N GLY A 535 -17.78 -24.23 -6.03
CA GLY A 535 -18.22 -24.61 -7.37
C GLY A 535 -17.06 -24.86 -8.34
N HIS A 536 -16.02 -24.02 -8.30
CA HIS A 536 -14.82 -24.19 -9.13
C HIS A 536 -13.96 -25.37 -8.72
N VAL A 537 -13.78 -25.59 -7.41
CA VAL A 537 -13.06 -26.76 -6.89
C VAL A 537 -13.76 -28.05 -7.34
N LEU A 538 -15.08 -28.11 -7.24
CA LEU A 538 -15.88 -29.26 -7.70
C LEU A 538 -15.79 -29.47 -9.21
N LEU A 539 -15.93 -28.41 -10.00
CA LEU A 539 -15.80 -28.47 -11.45
C LEU A 539 -14.44 -29.03 -11.85
N THR A 540 -13.37 -28.46 -11.28
CA THR A 540 -11.99 -28.88 -11.53
C THR A 540 -11.79 -30.35 -11.12
N SER A 541 -12.29 -30.76 -9.96
CA SER A 541 -12.20 -32.14 -9.46
C SER A 541 -12.90 -33.15 -10.38
N TYR A 542 -14.07 -32.80 -10.93
CA TYR A 542 -14.78 -33.69 -11.87
C TYR A 542 -14.16 -33.79 -13.26
N LEU A 543 -13.41 -32.77 -13.69
CA LEU A 543 -12.70 -32.70 -14.96
C LEU A 543 -11.24 -33.16 -14.85
N LEU A 544 -10.74 -33.40 -13.64
CA LEU A 544 -9.34 -33.65 -13.36
C LEU A 544 -8.75 -34.83 -14.14
N GLU A 545 -9.45 -35.95 -14.21
CA GLU A 545 -9.00 -37.11 -14.98
C GLU A 545 -8.91 -36.82 -16.49
N LEU A 546 -9.80 -35.97 -17.02
CA LEU A 546 -9.74 -35.51 -18.41
C LEU A 546 -8.54 -34.58 -18.65
N LEU A 547 -8.27 -33.67 -17.70
CA LEU A 547 -7.12 -32.77 -17.72
C LEU A 547 -5.80 -33.57 -17.68
N LYS A 548 -5.70 -34.58 -16.81
CA LYS A 548 -4.54 -35.49 -16.74
C LYS A 548 -4.32 -36.24 -18.04
N LYS A 549 -5.36 -36.90 -18.54
CA LYS A 549 -5.31 -37.62 -19.82
C LYS A 549 -4.83 -36.69 -20.95
N THR A 550 -5.38 -35.48 -21.00
CA THR A 550 -4.96 -34.46 -21.99
C THR A 550 -3.50 -34.07 -21.81
N ALA A 551 -3.03 -33.93 -20.57
CA ALA A 551 -1.67 -33.56 -20.29
C ALA A 551 -0.65 -34.65 -20.72
N ASP A 552 -1.02 -35.91 -20.50
CA ASP A 552 -0.24 -37.07 -20.90
C ASP A 552 -0.16 -37.20 -22.43
N GLU A 553 -1.28 -37.06 -23.13
CA GLU A 553 -1.40 -37.27 -24.57
C GLU A 553 -0.98 -36.05 -25.41
N HIS A 554 -1.18 -34.83 -24.91
CA HIS A 554 -1.09 -33.61 -25.71
C HIS A 554 -0.18 -32.51 -25.13
N GLY A 555 0.40 -32.70 -23.94
CA GLY A 555 1.38 -31.78 -23.36
C GLY A 555 0.82 -30.85 -22.30
N THR A 556 1.13 -29.56 -22.36
CA THR A 556 0.78 -28.64 -21.27
C THR A 556 -0.72 -28.34 -21.22
N VAL A 557 -1.32 -28.54 -20.05
CA VAL A 557 -2.70 -28.18 -19.69
C VAL A 557 -2.67 -27.02 -18.69
N ARG A 558 -3.61 -26.08 -18.77
CA ARG A 558 -3.62 -24.87 -17.95
C ARG A 558 -4.96 -24.68 -17.23
N ILE A 559 -4.88 -24.49 -15.92
CA ILE A 559 -5.99 -24.14 -15.04
C ILE A 559 -5.76 -22.72 -14.54
N VAL A 560 -6.73 -21.85 -14.75
CA VAL A 560 -6.68 -20.44 -14.35
C VAL A 560 -7.81 -20.16 -13.37
N ASN A 561 -7.48 -19.71 -12.16
CA ASN A 561 -8.46 -19.32 -11.14
C ASN A 561 -8.52 -17.79 -10.99
N LEU A 562 -9.68 -17.18 -11.19
CA LEU A 562 -9.81 -15.73 -11.15
C LEU A 562 -9.89 -15.20 -9.71
N ALA A 563 -8.76 -14.68 -9.24
CA ALA A 563 -8.59 -13.98 -7.96
C ALA A 563 -8.86 -12.46 -8.11
N SER A 564 -8.33 -11.65 -7.20
CA SER A 564 -8.42 -10.18 -7.21
C SER A 564 -7.45 -9.59 -6.18
N ASN A 565 -6.98 -8.35 -6.40
CA ASN A 565 -6.34 -7.54 -5.36
C ASN A 565 -7.20 -7.37 -4.10
N ALA A 566 -8.53 -7.54 -4.19
CA ALA A 566 -9.43 -7.55 -3.04
C ALA A 566 -9.09 -8.65 -2.01
N HIS A 567 -8.29 -9.66 -2.36
CA HIS A 567 -7.78 -10.65 -1.39
C HIS A 567 -7.04 -10.00 -0.21
N GLN A 568 -6.48 -8.80 -0.40
CA GLN A 568 -5.83 -8.05 0.66
C GLN A 568 -6.81 -7.57 1.75
N GLY A 569 -8.09 -7.44 1.41
CA GLY A 569 -9.17 -7.13 2.36
C GLY A 569 -9.73 -8.33 3.10
N ALA A 570 -9.17 -9.53 2.91
CA ALA A 570 -9.52 -10.69 3.72
C ALA A 570 -9.18 -10.40 5.21
N PRO A 571 -10.01 -10.87 6.17
CA PRO A 571 -9.70 -10.72 7.59
C PRO A 571 -8.32 -11.27 7.93
N SER A 572 -7.53 -10.52 8.69
CA SER A 572 -6.15 -10.92 9.03
C SER A 572 -6.08 -12.17 9.90
N ASP A 573 -7.19 -12.53 10.56
CA ASP A 573 -7.35 -13.67 11.45
C ASP A 573 -8.09 -14.85 10.80
N VAL A 574 -8.28 -14.86 9.48
CA VAL A 574 -8.91 -15.97 8.74
C VAL A 574 -8.13 -17.28 8.92
N LYS A 575 -8.85 -18.38 9.14
CA LYS A 575 -8.24 -19.71 9.38
C LYS A 575 -8.82 -20.83 8.53
N PHE A 576 -10.02 -20.64 7.98
CA PHE A 576 -10.75 -21.69 7.26
C PHE A 576 -10.94 -22.97 8.10
N GLU A 577 -11.21 -22.82 9.40
CA GLU A 577 -11.35 -23.95 10.33
C GLU A 577 -12.77 -24.52 10.38
N SER A 578 -13.79 -23.72 10.01
CA SER A 578 -15.18 -24.15 10.11
C SER A 578 -16.10 -23.49 9.09
N LEU A 579 -17.24 -24.16 8.84
CA LEU A 579 -18.31 -23.58 8.05
C LEU A 579 -18.95 -22.36 8.76
N ASP A 580 -18.98 -22.35 10.09
CA ASP A 580 -19.50 -21.23 10.87
C ASP A 580 -18.65 -19.97 10.67
N GLU A 581 -17.32 -20.11 10.60
CA GLU A 581 -16.41 -19.02 10.22
C GLU A 581 -16.73 -18.50 8.81
N LEU A 582 -16.91 -19.40 7.83
CA LEU A 582 -17.28 -19.01 6.47
C LEU A 582 -18.65 -18.31 6.40
N ASN A 583 -19.59 -18.70 7.24
CA ASN A 583 -20.95 -18.15 7.26
C ASN A 583 -21.09 -16.93 8.18
N GLN A 584 -20.00 -16.45 8.77
CA GLN A 584 -20.02 -15.19 9.51
C GLN A 584 -20.16 -14.02 8.52
N ASP A 585 -21.16 -13.17 8.76
CA ASP A 585 -21.32 -11.92 8.02
C ASP A 585 -20.26 -10.90 8.46
N LEU A 586 -19.23 -10.75 7.64
CA LEU A 586 -18.15 -9.78 7.83
C LEU A 586 -18.35 -8.51 6.98
N GLY A 587 -19.52 -8.36 6.36
CA GLY A 587 -19.82 -7.32 5.39
C GLY A 587 -19.30 -7.63 3.97
N PRO A 588 -19.70 -6.83 2.96
CA PRO A 588 -19.49 -7.17 1.54
C PRO A 588 -18.02 -7.29 1.10
N ASN A 589 -17.16 -6.37 1.57
CA ASN A 589 -15.76 -6.31 1.14
C ASN A 589 -14.92 -7.44 1.77
N PRO A 590 -14.92 -7.66 3.09
CA PRO A 590 -14.11 -8.74 3.69
C PRO A 590 -14.52 -10.14 3.21
N GLN A 591 -15.81 -10.37 2.96
CA GLN A 591 -16.29 -11.66 2.43
C GLN A 591 -15.84 -11.91 0.99
N TYR A 592 -15.99 -10.90 0.12
CA TYR A 592 -15.46 -10.98 -1.23
C TYR A 592 -13.94 -11.19 -1.21
N GLY A 593 -13.21 -10.41 -0.39
CA GLY A 593 -11.77 -10.54 -0.20
C GLY A 593 -11.35 -11.94 0.24
N ARG A 594 -12.03 -12.52 1.24
CA ARG A 594 -11.80 -13.91 1.69
C ARG A 594 -12.00 -14.93 0.56
N SER A 595 -13.02 -14.77 -0.29
CA SER A 595 -13.24 -15.67 -1.43
C SER A 595 -12.14 -15.53 -2.50
N LYS A 596 -11.55 -14.35 -2.66
CA LYS A 596 -10.46 -14.10 -3.61
C LYS A 596 -9.09 -14.54 -3.06
N LEU A 597 -8.90 -14.49 -1.75
CA LEU A 597 -7.79 -15.16 -1.06
C LEU A 597 -7.86 -16.68 -1.27
N ALA A 598 -9.05 -17.28 -1.12
CA ALA A 598 -9.28 -18.70 -1.34
C ALA A 598 -8.89 -19.15 -2.76
N ALA A 599 -9.15 -18.34 -3.79
CA ALA A 599 -8.73 -18.65 -5.16
C ALA A 599 -7.21 -18.72 -5.33
N ILE A 600 -6.44 -17.83 -4.67
CA ILE A 600 -4.96 -17.85 -4.71
C ILE A 600 -4.42 -19.07 -3.97
N LEU A 601 -4.94 -19.31 -2.76
CA LEU A 601 -4.57 -20.47 -1.93
C LEU A 601 -4.87 -21.78 -2.66
N TYR A 602 -6.03 -21.89 -3.32
CA TYR A 602 -6.41 -23.07 -4.09
C TYR A 602 -5.48 -23.30 -5.28
N SER A 603 -5.10 -22.26 -6.02
CA SER A 603 -4.13 -22.41 -7.13
C SER A 603 -2.80 -22.98 -6.64
N ARG A 604 -2.27 -22.47 -5.53
CA ARG A 604 -1.01 -22.93 -4.93
C ARG A 604 -1.12 -24.33 -4.36
N TYR A 605 -2.21 -24.63 -3.65
CA TYR A 605 -2.51 -25.97 -3.14
C TYR A 605 -2.55 -26.99 -4.28
N LEU A 606 -3.35 -26.70 -5.32
CA LEU A 606 -3.57 -27.63 -6.42
C LEU A 606 -2.27 -27.84 -7.20
N ASP A 607 -1.51 -26.77 -7.47
CA ASP A 607 -0.18 -26.87 -8.09
C ASP A 607 0.75 -27.85 -7.34
N ARG A 608 0.90 -27.68 -6.02
CA ARG A 608 1.73 -28.58 -5.21
C ARG A 608 1.25 -30.03 -5.31
N HIS A 609 -0.06 -30.25 -5.23
CA HIS A 609 -0.64 -31.59 -5.18
C HIS A 609 -0.62 -32.30 -6.54
N VAL A 610 -0.90 -31.60 -7.65
CA VAL A 610 -0.80 -32.19 -9.00
C VAL A 610 0.65 -32.55 -9.33
N ASN A 611 1.61 -31.69 -8.97
CA ASN A 611 3.04 -31.94 -9.14
C ASN A 611 3.49 -33.15 -8.31
N LYS A 612 3.14 -33.19 -7.02
CA LYS A 612 3.46 -34.30 -6.12
C LYS A 612 2.86 -35.63 -6.60
N ALA A 613 1.70 -35.59 -7.25
CA ALA A 613 1.04 -36.74 -7.86
C ALA A 613 1.58 -37.12 -9.25
N GLY A 614 2.66 -36.48 -9.73
CA GLY A 614 3.33 -36.84 -10.98
C GLY A 614 2.71 -36.22 -12.24
N ASN A 615 1.94 -35.13 -12.12
CA ASN A 615 1.29 -34.46 -13.26
C ASN A 615 1.84 -33.04 -13.51
N PRO A 616 3.16 -32.85 -13.70
CA PRO A 616 3.77 -31.51 -13.76
C PRO A 616 3.43 -30.70 -15.01
N LYS A 617 2.78 -31.33 -16.00
CA LYS A 617 2.30 -30.68 -17.21
C LYS A 617 0.98 -29.92 -17.01
N ILE A 618 0.33 -30.08 -15.85
CA ILE A 618 -0.86 -29.32 -15.48
C ILE A 618 -0.40 -28.08 -14.71
N LEU A 619 -0.42 -26.93 -15.37
CA LEU A 619 -0.07 -25.65 -14.76
C LEU A 619 -1.33 -25.02 -14.14
N VAL A 620 -1.21 -24.52 -12.92
CA VAL A 620 -2.31 -23.93 -12.14
C VAL A 620 -1.90 -22.56 -11.65
N ASN A 621 -2.57 -21.51 -12.12
CA ASN A 621 -2.26 -20.14 -11.76
C ASN A 621 -3.52 -19.37 -11.32
N ALA A 622 -3.34 -18.42 -10.40
CA ALA A 622 -4.35 -17.44 -10.06
C ALA A 622 -4.11 -16.14 -10.84
N THR A 623 -5.16 -15.40 -11.19
CA THR A 623 -5.03 -14.12 -11.90
C THR A 623 -5.85 -13.02 -11.26
N HIS A 624 -5.33 -11.78 -11.32
CA HIS A 624 -6.10 -10.57 -11.00
C HIS A 624 -6.37 -9.79 -12.30
N PRO A 625 -7.61 -9.33 -12.53
CA PRO A 625 -7.97 -8.62 -13.77
C PRO A 625 -7.84 -7.09 -13.67
N GLY A 626 -7.51 -6.53 -12.51
CA GLY A 626 -7.62 -5.08 -12.27
C GLY A 626 -9.05 -4.65 -11.95
N PHE A 627 -9.31 -3.35 -11.95
CA PHE A 627 -10.64 -2.79 -11.77
C PHE A 627 -11.35 -2.66 -13.11
N VAL A 628 -12.16 -3.67 -13.44
CA VAL A 628 -12.78 -3.83 -14.77
C VAL A 628 -14.23 -3.34 -14.76
N SER A 629 -14.66 -2.68 -15.84
CA SER A 629 -16.07 -2.38 -16.10
C SER A 629 -16.81 -3.67 -16.46
N THR A 630 -17.58 -4.18 -15.52
CA THR A 630 -18.39 -5.40 -15.65
C THR A 630 -19.70 -5.20 -14.91
N ARG A 631 -20.68 -6.07 -15.16
CA ARG A 631 -21.95 -6.07 -14.42
C ARG A 631 -21.77 -6.04 -12.89
N GLN A 632 -20.70 -6.65 -12.38
CA GLN A 632 -20.37 -6.62 -10.96
C GLN A 632 -20.00 -5.22 -10.46
N SER A 633 -19.21 -4.45 -11.22
CA SER A 633 -18.71 -3.12 -10.83
C SER A 633 -19.62 -1.97 -11.26
N VAL A 634 -20.65 -2.24 -12.09
CA VAL A 634 -21.61 -1.24 -12.56
C VAL A 634 -23.03 -1.42 -12.01
N GLU A 635 -23.45 -2.64 -11.67
CA GLU A 635 -24.82 -2.94 -11.21
C GLU A 635 -24.82 -3.62 -9.83
N HIS A 636 -24.10 -4.73 -9.64
CA HIS A 636 -24.17 -5.50 -8.39
C HIS A 636 -23.63 -4.71 -7.19
N ILE A 637 -22.68 -3.82 -7.41
CA ILE A 637 -22.13 -2.95 -6.36
C ILE A 637 -23.20 -2.06 -5.72
N HIS A 638 -24.30 -1.77 -6.43
CA HIS A 638 -25.43 -1.00 -5.89
C HIS A 638 -26.22 -1.78 -4.85
N GLU A 639 -26.19 -3.12 -4.87
CA GLU A 639 -26.84 -3.94 -3.84
C GLU A 639 -26.14 -3.73 -2.48
N ALA A 640 -24.81 -3.82 -2.47
CA ALA A 640 -24.01 -3.62 -1.27
C ALA A 640 -23.98 -2.14 -0.84
N TYR A 641 -23.94 -1.22 -1.81
CA TYR A 641 -23.81 0.21 -1.57
C TYR A 641 -24.69 1.02 -2.55
N PRO A 642 -25.97 1.29 -2.25
CA PRO A 642 -26.87 1.91 -3.23
C PRO A 642 -26.41 3.28 -3.74
N LEU A 643 -26.11 4.22 -2.83
CA LEU A 643 -25.69 5.58 -3.20
C LEU A 643 -24.20 5.67 -3.52
N ALA A 644 -23.35 5.08 -2.69
CA ALA A 644 -21.90 5.12 -2.89
C ALA A 644 -21.46 4.24 -4.07
N GLY A 645 -22.12 3.10 -4.30
CA GLY A 645 -21.91 2.24 -5.46
C GLY A 645 -22.33 2.91 -6.76
N TYR A 646 -23.42 3.68 -6.77
CA TYR A 646 -23.80 4.48 -7.95
C TYR A 646 -22.75 5.57 -8.25
N ALA A 647 -22.33 6.32 -7.23
CA ALA A 647 -21.28 7.33 -7.37
C ALA A 647 -19.95 6.73 -7.86
N MET A 648 -19.57 5.55 -7.34
CA MET A 648 -18.40 4.79 -7.78
C MET A 648 -18.55 4.28 -9.21
N SER A 649 -19.70 3.69 -9.58
CA SER A 649 -19.90 3.11 -10.90
C SER A 649 -19.84 4.16 -12.01
N THR A 650 -20.39 5.35 -11.77
CA THR A 650 -20.38 6.46 -12.73
C THR A 650 -19.10 7.28 -12.68
N GLY A 651 -18.58 7.58 -11.49
CA GLY A 651 -17.41 8.44 -11.31
C GLY A 651 -16.08 7.79 -11.70
N MET A 652 -15.96 6.46 -11.58
CA MET A 652 -14.74 5.73 -11.90
C MET A 652 -14.73 5.10 -13.30
N GLU A 653 -15.81 5.20 -14.06
CA GLU A 653 -15.94 4.56 -15.37
C GLU A 653 -14.79 4.89 -16.35
N PRO A 654 -14.32 6.15 -16.48
CA PRO A 654 -13.20 6.48 -17.38
C PRO A 654 -11.85 5.84 -16.99
N PHE A 655 -11.74 5.34 -15.75
CA PHE A 655 -10.53 4.73 -15.21
C PHE A 655 -10.65 3.21 -15.07
N LYS A 656 -11.82 2.64 -15.33
CA LYS A 656 -11.99 1.18 -15.36
C LYS A 656 -11.35 0.60 -16.61
N LYS A 657 -10.83 -0.61 -16.48
CA LYS A 657 -10.42 -1.43 -17.61
C LYS A 657 -11.65 -1.91 -18.36
N ASP A 658 -11.55 -2.02 -19.69
CA ASP A 658 -12.54 -2.77 -20.45
C ASP A 658 -12.38 -4.29 -20.24
N GLN A 659 -13.32 -5.05 -20.76
CA GLN A 659 -13.34 -6.51 -20.61
C GLN A 659 -12.13 -7.22 -21.24
N PHE A 660 -11.52 -6.68 -22.29
CA PHE A 660 -10.35 -7.26 -22.95
C PHE A 660 -9.09 -6.97 -22.14
N GLN A 661 -8.92 -5.74 -21.67
CA GLN A 661 -7.86 -5.37 -20.74
C GLN A 661 -7.91 -6.20 -19.45
N GLY A 662 -9.12 -6.47 -18.95
CA GLY A 662 -9.33 -7.36 -17.80
C GLY A 662 -9.00 -8.83 -18.09
N ALA A 663 -9.09 -9.28 -19.34
CA ALA A 663 -8.82 -10.65 -19.75
C ALA A 663 -7.32 -10.94 -19.91
N THR A 664 -6.46 -9.92 -20.07
CA THR A 664 -5.02 -10.04 -20.37
C THR A 664 -4.29 -11.04 -19.46
N SER A 665 -4.36 -10.89 -18.14
CA SER A 665 -3.69 -11.80 -17.19
C SER A 665 -4.20 -13.24 -17.31
N SER A 666 -5.51 -13.41 -17.52
CA SER A 666 -6.16 -14.72 -17.67
C SER A 666 -5.77 -15.41 -18.97
N VAL A 667 -5.72 -14.67 -20.08
CA VAL A 667 -5.28 -15.20 -21.37
C VAL A 667 -3.79 -15.54 -21.34
N PHE A 668 -2.94 -14.70 -20.73
CA PHE A 668 -1.53 -15.00 -20.53
C PHE A 668 -1.35 -16.30 -19.73
N ALA A 669 -2.05 -16.43 -18.60
CA ALA A 669 -2.01 -17.62 -17.76
C ALA A 669 -2.56 -18.87 -18.47
N ALA A 670 -3.54 -18.69 -19.37
CA ALA A 670 -4.18 -19.77 -20.12
C ALA A 670 -3.40 -20.21 -21.37
N THR A 671 -2.44 -19.43 -21.87
CA THR A 671 -1.87 -19.68 -23.20
C THR A 671 -0.35 -19.55 -23.30
N ILE A 672 0.27 -18.66 -22.53
CA ILE A 672 1.70 -18.34 -22.64
C ILE A 672 2.52 -18.94 -21.51
N THR A 673 2.14 -18.69 -20.26
CA THR A 673 3.00 -19.02 -19.11
C THR A 673 3.40 -20.50 -19.09
N ASP A 674 4.66 -20.75 -18.79
CA ASP A 674 5.27 -22.05 -18.56
C ASP A 674 5.50 -22.35 -17.07
N LYS A 675 5.15 -21.38 -16.20
CA LYS A 675 5.24 -21.48 -14.75
C LYS A 675 3.87 -21.77 -14.14
N SER A 676 3.90 -22.34 -12.94
CA SER A 676 2.73 -22.75 -12.17
C SER A 676 2.81 -22.22 -10.74
N GLY A 677 1.70 -22.23 -10.01
CA GLY A 677 1.60 -21.74 -8.63
C GLY A 677 1.67 -20.22 -8.49
N GLN A 678 1.58 -19.48 -9.61
CA GLN A 678 1.74 -18.02 -9.63
C GLN A 678 0.41 -17.31 -9.35
N TYR A 679 0.51 -16.12 -8.76
CA TYR A 679 -0.54 -15.11 -8.78
C TYR A 679 -0.13 -14.04 -9.79
N ILE A 680 -0.84 -13.94 -10.91
CA ILE A 680 -0.46 -13.12 -12.06
C ILE A 680 -1.38 -11.90 -12.12
N CYS A 681 -0.80 -10.72 -11.93
CA CYS A 681 -1.46 -9.43 -11.95
C CYS A 681 -1.33 -8.74 -13.31
N PRO A 682 -2.20 -7.77 -13.62
CA PRO A 682 -2.11 -7.08 -14.90
C PRO A 682 -0.80 -6.30 -15.03
N PRO A 683 -0.21 -6.20 -16.23
CA PRO A 683 -0.65 -6.78 -17.49
C PRO A 683 0.09 -8.11 -17.79
N ALA A 684 0.00 -9.06 -16.86
CA ALA A 684 0.68 -10.37 -16.83
C ALA A 684 2.02 -10.45 -16.07
N VAL A 685 2.11 -9.79 -14.91
CA VAL A 685 3.28 -9.85 -14.02
C VAL A 685 2.99 -10.77 -12.83
N PRO A 686 3.82 -11.81 -12.58
CA PRO A 686 3.72 -12.61 -11.37
C PRO A 686 4.04 -11.79 -10.11
N GLU A 687 3.19 -11.90 -9.11
CA GLU A 687 3.35 -11.30 -7.79
C GLU A 687 3.22 -12.33 -6.67
N SER A 688 3.82 -12.02 -5.52
CA SER A 688 3.78 -12.90 -4.34
C SER A 688 2.41 -12.90 -3.65
N GLY A 689 1.64 -11.81 -3.73
CA GLY A 689 0.44 -11.59 -2.91
C GLY A 689 0.77 -11.32 -1.44
N ASN A 690 -0.24 -11.17 -0.57
CA ASN A 690 -0.02 -10.94 0.87
C ASN A 690 0.43 -12.20 1.63
N GLU A 691 0.87 -12.07 2.88
CA GLU A 691 1.34 -13.19 3.73
C GLU A 691 0.32 -14.34 3.81
N LEU A 692 -0.97 -14.01 3.97
CA LEU A 692 -2.04 -15.01 4.03
C LEU A 692 -2.11 -15.84 2.75
N SER A 693 -2.00 -15.19 1.57
CA SER A 693 -2.05 -15.90 0.30
C SER A 693 -0.88 -16.85 0.10
N GLN A 694 0.26 -16.56 0.74
CA GLN A 694 1.50 -17.35 0.68
C GLN A 694 1.54 -18.45 1.75
N ASN A 695 0.60 -18.46 2.70
CA ASN A 695 0.56 -19.43 3.78
C ASN A 695 0.09 -20.80 3.27
N GLU A 696 1.03 -21.73 3.12
CA GLU A 696 0.72 -23.08 2.63
C GLU A 696 -0.25 -23.83 3.53
N GLN A 697 -0.07 -23.74 4.85
CA GLN A 697 -0.92 -24.41 5.84
C GLN A 697 -2.35 -23.90 5.79
N LEU A 698 -2.55 -22.59 5.58
CA LEU A 698 -3.87 -22.01 5.40
C LEU A 698 -4.56 -22.55 4.13
N GLY A 699 -3.79 -22.81 3.07
CA GLY A 699 -4.28 -23.48 1.87
C GLY A 699 -4.69 -24.94 2.12
N GLU A 700 -3.93 -25.68 2.93
CA GLU A 700 -4.31 -27.03 3.36
C GLU A 700 -5.61 -27.01 4.18
N GLN A 701 -5.73 -26.09 5.14
CA GLN A 701 -6.93 -25.92 5.97
C GLN A 701 -8.16 -25.59 5.13
N LEU A 702 -8.03 -24.64 4.20
CA LEU A 702 -9.08 -24.29 3.24
C LEU A 702 -9.58 -25.53 2.49
N MET A 703 -8.67 -26.37 2.00
CA MET A 703 -9.03 -27.52 1.20
C MET A 703 -9.55 -28.68 2.04
N GLU A 704 -9.06 -28.88 3.26
CA GLU A 704 -9.64 -29.81 4.23
C GLU A 704 -11.08 -29.42 4.59
N LEU A 705 -11.32 -28.15 4.90
CA LEU A 705 -12.68 -27.63 5.14
C LEU A 705 -13.57 -27.80 3.91
N THR A 706 -13.04 -27.48 2.72
CA THR A 706 -13.77 -27.62 1.46
C THR A 706 -14.20 -29.07 1.24
N ARG A 707 -13.27 -30.02 1.41
CA ARG A 707 -13.54 -31.46 1.29
C ARG A 707 -14.61 -31.88 2.29
N LYS A 708 -14.41 -31.58 3.58
CA LYS A 708 -15.36 -31.93 4.65
C LYS A 708 -16.77 -31.41 4.36
N VAL A 709 -16.91 -30.13 4.01
CA VAL A 709 -18.21 -29.52 3.74
C VAL A 709 -18.90 -30.15 2.53
N VAL A 710 -18.16 -30.49 1.48
CA VAL A 710 -18.70 -31.20 0.32
C VAL A 710 -19.12 -32.61 0.68
N SER A 711 -18.28 -33.39 1.36
CA SER A 711 -18.59 -34.77 1.77
C SER A 711 -19.83 -34.82 2.68
N ASP A 712 -19.93 -33.87 3.62
CA ASP A 712 -21.05 -33.81 4.58
C ASP A 712 -22.37 -33.40 3.93
N LYS A 713 -22.32 -32.56 2.88
CA LYS A 713 -23.53 -31.92 2.32
C LYS A 713 -23.90 -32.37 0.90
N PHE A 714 -23.06 -33.16 0.26
CA PHE A 714 -23.26 -33.61 -1.12
C PHE A 714 -22.86 -35.07 -1.31
N GLU A 715 -23.80 -35.95 -0.93
CA GLU A 715 -23.68 -37.42 -0.98
C GLU A 715 -23.21 -38.00 -2.32
N SER A 716 -23.32 -37.24 -3.41
CA SER A 716 -22.98 -37.70 -4.76
C SER A 716 -21.52 -37.44 -5.18
N PHE A 717 -20.71 -36.86 -4.28
CA PHE A 717 -19.28 -36.65 -4.49
C PHE A 717 -18.47 -37.85 -4.01
N ASP A 718 -17.46 -38.24 -4.79
CA ASP A 718 -16.50 -39.29 -4.40
C ASP A 718 -15.24 -38.58 -3.91
N ASP A 719 -14.94 -38.67 -2.61
CA ASP A 719 -13.83 -37.96 -1.97
C ASP A 719 -12.48 -38.23 -2.61
N ARG A 720 -12.31 -39.37 -3.30
CA ARG A 720 -11.10 -39.71 -4.07
C ARG A 720 -10.87 -38.81 -5.28
N LYS A 721 -11.86 -37.97 -5.63
CA LYS A 721 -11.76 -36.98 -6.71
C LYS A 721 -11.17 -35.64 -6.26
N PHE A 722 -11.05 -35.39 -4.96
CA PHE A 722 -10.25 -34.27 -4.47
C PHE A 722 -8.77 -34.61 -4.58
N TYR A 723 -7.96 -33.63 -5.00
CA TYR A 723 -6.53 -33.66 -4.74
C TYR A 723 -6.23 -33.36 -3.28
#